data_AF-A0A7W0TFS5-F1
#
_entry.id   AF-A0A7W0TFS5-F1
#
_cell.length_a   1.000
_cell.length_b   1.000
_cell.length_c   1.000
_cell.angle_alpha   90.00
_cell.angle_beta   90.00
_cell.angle_gamma   90.00
#
_symmetry.space_group_name_H-M   'P 1'
#
loop_
_entity.id
_entity.type
_entity.pdbx_description
1 polymer ?
#
loop_
_entity_poly.entity_id
_entity_poly.type
_entity_poly.pdbx_seq_one_letter_code
_entity_poly.pdbx_strand_id
1 'polypeptide(L)'
;MSAVAAADAARIARERFGIDARATALPGELDLNFALDGPGGRHVLKLYAPGTEERSLDLQDAALEHLAGLAVVPRLVRTVDGAARTEADNRPVRVLTWLTGTPWAHEKEHSPATLASLGRTVALVDRALAGFEHSALKGRRRWNMTAAGDLLADADGDAAAVLDRFTADVLPRLRALPQQAIHNDANEHNVLVSSGGEVCGLIDFGDLCQAPRVCGLAVACAYAMALLPVPERQVLPLVAGYHEVAPLAPEELSLLPDLIRARLAMSVAMAVRQRREQPDNAYLLISQQSVPALLRRLGRVPRELEGLRLRAACGYEAVPHARAVRGFLQTTQAGPVCNPPLHEAPLLDWSAGAPGADQMPATLPAIGRYLEDRLLYDSDAFVTELPGERRTLHLGVDVFLDAGEPILAPLDGVVRDSAHRPARRDFGGVVLLDHETAAGVPFHTLYGHLTAELPARGTRIARGSVIGHVGGPEENGGWAPHLHLQLLSTHLGAGCGVDGVGTLAERDLWESVNPDPNLLLGLPGGVRAEPPRATADVLTARCSLLSRTLSISYAEPLRIVRGAGAHLYDEHGTAYLDLVNNVCHVGHAHPRVVRAAADQMARLNTNTRYLHDLIVTYARRLTATLPDPLSVVFLVNSGSEANDLALRLSRAHTGARAVLVLDHAYHGNLASLIEISPYKFAGPGGSGRPQHVQVCALPRTAADAADVRRLAEDSAPAAFIAESLPSVAGQIVLPIGYLEAAYTHARAAGAVCIADEVQVGFGRVGSAFWGFELGGVVPDIVTLGK
;
A
#
# COMPACT_ATOMS: atom_id res chain seq x y z
N MET A 1 45.57 18.08 -22.39
CA MET A 1 44.87 17.26 -23.41
C MET A 1 44.46 18.19 -24.53
N SER A 2 44.86 17.96 -25.78
CA SER A 2 44.28 18.73 -26.90
C SER A 2 42.81 18.36 -27.01
N ALA A 3 41.93 19.35 -26.97
CA ALA A 3 40.50 19.16 -27.16
C ALA A 3 40.26 18.83 -28.64
N VAL A 4 39.79 17.62 -28.94
CA VAL A 4 39.30 17.28 -30.28
C VAL A 4 38.02 18.08 -30.50
N ALA A 5 37.97 18.92 -31.54
CA ALA A 5 36.79 19.72 -31.81
C ALA A 5 35.67 18.86 -32.41
N ALA A 6 34.41 19.27 -32.26
CA ALA A 6 33.28 18.58 -32.90
C ALA A 6 33.44 18.47 -34.43
N ALA A 7 34.09 19.45 -35.07
CA ALA A 7 34.39 19.41 -36.49
C ALA A 7 35.35 18.25 -36.85
N ASP A 8 36.33 17.97 -36.01
CA ASP A 8 37.28 16.86 -36.19
C ASP A 8 36.59 15.51 -36.00
N ALA A 9 35.71 15.40 -34.99
CA ALA A 9 34.90 14.20 -34.78
C ALA A 9 34.00 13.89 -35.98
N ALA A 10 33.34 14.89 -36.56
CA ALA A 10 32.53 14.73 -37.77
C ALA A 10 33.38 14.32 -38.99
N ARG A 11 34.58 14.90 -39.14
CA ARG A 11 35.53 14.52 -40.19
C ARG A 11 35.96 13.05 -40.06
N ILE A 12 36.34 12.62 -38.85
CA ILE A 12 36.76 11.23 -38.57
C ILE A 12 35.61 10.25 -38.89
N ALA A 13 34.38 10.56 -38.47
CA ALA A 13 33.21 9.72 -38.76
C ALA A 13 32.98 9.54 -40.27
N ARG A 14 33.12 10.62 -41.05
CA ARG A 14 32.96 10.57 -42.51
C ARG A 14 34.09 9.80 -43.21
N GLU A 15 35.34 10.10 -42.86
CA GLU A 15 36.52 9.53 -43.53
C GLU A 15 36.74 8.05 -43.19
N ARG A 16 36.47 7.65 -41.94
CA ARG A 16 36.79 6.30 -41.45
C ARG A 16 35.61 5.35 -41.39
N PHE A 17 34.40 5.87 -41.21
CA PHE A 17 33.18 5.06 -41.04
C PHE A 17 32.12 5.34 -42.12
N GLY A 18 32.35 6.29 -43.03
CA GLY A 18 31.39 6.63 -44.09
C GLY A 18 30.11 7.31 -43.58
N ILE A 19 30.15 7.88 -42.36
CA ILE A 19 28.99 8.51 -41.72
C ILE A 19 29.08 10.03 -41.88
N ASP A 20 28.21 10.60 -42.69
CA ASP A 20 28.05 12.05 -42.79
C ASP A 20 27.06 12.54 -41.71
N ALA A 21 27.59 13.19 -40.68
CA ALA A 21 26.81 13.58 -39.49
C ALA A 21 27.40 14.82 -38.81
N ARG A 22 26.55 15.54 -38.09
CA ARG A 22 26.97 16.57 -37.14
C ARG A 22 27.41 15.90 -35.83
N ALA A 23 28.58 16.23 -35.33
CA ALA A 23 29.05 15.75 -34.04
C ALA A 23 28.72 16.73 -32.90
N THR A 24 28.30 16.22 -31.75
CA THR A 24 28.10 16.97 -30.50
C THR A 24 28.79 16.22 -29.36
N ALA A 25 29.61 16.90 -28.57
CA ALA A 25 30.33 16.27 -27.46
C ALA A 25 29.36 15.72 -26.41
N LEU A 26 29.67 14.53 -25.88
CA LEU A 26 28.99 13.88 -24.77
C LEU A 26 29.94 13.79 -23.57
N PRO A 27 29.42 13.69 -22.33
CA PRO A 27 30.24 13.46 -21.14
C PRO A 27 31.11 12.19 -21.25
N GLY A 28 32.27 12.21 -20.59
CA GLY A 28 33.20 11.07 -20.48
C GLY A 28 34.30 11.37 -19.46
N GLU A 29 34.79 10.34 -18.74
CA GLU A 29 35.84 10.49 -17.72
C GLU A 29 37.25 10.50 -18.35
N LEU A 30 37.59 9.47 -19.12
CA LEU A 30 38.90 9.29 -19.76
C LEU A 30 38.85 9.40 -21.29
N ASP A 31 37.76 8.93 -21.88
CA ASP A 31 37.55 8.89 -23.34
C ASP A 31 36.71 10.10 -23.81
N LEU A 32 36.92 10.50 -25.07
CA LEU A 32 36.12 11.55 -25.70
C LEU A 32 34.95 10.91 -26.46
N ASN A 33 33.72 11.28 -26.10
CA ASN A 33 32.50 10.75 -26.68
C ASN A 33 31.79 11.83 -27.51
N PHE A 34 31.28 11.48 -28.69
CA PHE A 34 30.49 12.39 -29.53
C PHE A 34 29.22 11.70 -30.04
N ALA A 35 28.08 12.36 -29.88
CA ALA A 35 26.86 12.01 -30.59
C ALA A 35 26.99 12.43 -32.05
N LEU A 36 26.74 11.51 -32.97
CA LEU A 36 26.72 11.76 -34.41
C LEU A 36 25.27 11.77 -34.89
N ASP A 37 24.80 12.92 -35.37
CA ASP A 37 23.45 13.13 -35.89
C ASP A 37 23.47 13.34 -37.41
N GLY A 38 22.98 12.36 -38.17
CA GLY A 38 23.00 12.40 -39.63
C GLY A 38 21.82 11.68 -40.30
N PRO A 39 21.74 11.68 -41.65
CA PRO A 39 20.63 11.10 -42.41
C PRO A 39 20.44 9.59 -42.18
N GLY A 40 21.53 8.88 -41.86
CA GLY A 40 21.53 7.45 -41.53
C GLY A 40 21.11 7.12 -40.09
N GLY A 41 20.64 8.10 -39.32
CA GLY A 41 20.31 7.95 -37.90
C GLY A 41 21.43 8.39 -36.97
N ARG A 42 21.23 8.15 -35.67
CA ARG A 42 22.17 8.56 -34.61
C ARG A 42 23.21 7.48 -34.33
N HIS A 43 24.43 7.90 -34.01
CA HIS A 43 25.53 7.03 -33.59
C HIS A 43 26.34 7.68 -32.46
N VAL A 44 27.24 6.90 -31.84
CA VAL A 44 28.21 7.41 -30.86
C VAL A 44 29.63 7.12 -31.35
N LEU A 45 30.43 8.17 -31.54
CA LEU A 45 31.86 8.07 -31.80
C LEU A 45 32.60 8.12 -30.46
N LYS A 46 33.41 7.10 -30.16
CA LYS A 46 34.31 7.08 -28.99
C LYS A 46 35.76 7.18 -29.46
N LEU A 47 36.50 8.16 -28.94
CA LEU A 47 37.95 8.30 -29.12
C LEU A 47 38.64 8.01 -27.79
N TYR A 48 39.41 6.94 -27.76
CA TYR A 48 40.07 6.47 -26.55
C TYR A 48 41.26 7.34 -26.16
N ALA A 49 41.63 7.33 -24.88
CA ALA A 49 42.86 7.97 -24.43
C ALA A 49 44.11 7.37 -25.13
N PRO A 50 45.12 8.18 -25.48
CA PRO A 50 46.37 7.66 -26.05
C PRO A 50 47.02 6.65 -25.09
N GLY A 51 47.45 5.50 -25.61
CA GLY A 51 48.05 4.43 -24.80
C GLY A 51 47.06 3.50 -24.10
N THR A 52 45.76 3.57 -24.42
CA THR A 52 44.78 2.57 -23.98
C THR A 52 45.19 1.18 -24.45
N GLU A 53 45.19 0.19 -23.56
CA GLU A 53 45.65 -1.17 -23.88
C GLU A 53 44.78 -1.85 -24.96
N GLU A 54 45.40 -2.26 -26.07
CA GLU A 54 44.70 -2.89 -27.20
C GLU A 54 43.91 -4.14 -26.77
N ARG A 55 44.50 -4.97 -25.90
CA ARG A 55 43.82 -6.18 -25.36
C ARG A 55 42.53 -5.87 -24.62
N SER A 56 42.43 -4.68 -24.01
CA SER A 56 41.22 -4.24 -23.32
C SER A 56 40.15 -3.80 -24.29
N LEU A 57 40.55 -3.13 -25.38
CA LEU A 57 39.64 -2.71 -26.44
C LEU A 57 39.13 -3.91 -27.26
N ASP A 58 40.00 -4.89 -27.53
CA ASP A 58 39.63 -6.16 -28.17
C ASP A 58 38.60 -6.94 -27.35
N LEU A 59 38.75 -6.98 -26.02
CA LEU A 59 37.75 -7.59 -25.15
C LEU A 59 36.37 -6.92 -25.30
N GLN A 60 36.34 -5.59 -25.32
CA GLN A 60 35.09 -4.84 -25.45
C GLN A 60 34.44 -5.11 -26.80
N ASP A 61 35.22 -5.10 -27.88
CA ASP A 61 34.68 -5.33 -29.22
C ASP A 61 34.16 -6.76 -29.36
N ALA A 62 34.93 -7.76 -28.93
CA ALA A 62 34.50 -9.16 -28.96
C ALA A 62 33.21 -9.38 -28.14
N ALA A 63 33.08 -8.71 -26.98
CA ALA A 63 31.86 -8.79 -26.18
C ALA A 63 30.67 -8.10 -26.88
N LEU A 64 30.86 -6.94 -27.50
CA LEU A 64 29.81 -6.25 -28.24
C LEU A 64 29.38 -7.02 -29.50
N GLU A 65 30.30 -7.72 -30.17
CA GLU A 65 29.98 -8.64 -31.27
C GLU A 65 29.15 -9.83 -30.77
N HIS A 66 29.56 -10.43 -29.66
CA HIS A 66 28.84 -11.54 -29.02
C HIS A 66 27.43 -11.15 -28.60
N LEU A 67 27.25 -9.90 -28.14
CA LEU A 67 25.97 -9.36 -27.67
C LEU A 67 25.14 -8.68 -28.77
N ALA A 68 25.58 -8.68 -30.03
CA ALA A 68 24.95 -7.91 -31.10
C ALA A 68 23.45 -8.24 -31.35
N GLY A 69 22.99 -9.42 -30.93
CA GLY A 69 21.58 -9.83 -30.98
C GLY A 69 20.68 -9.21 -29.90
N LEU A 70 21.24 -8.58 -28.87
CA LEU A 70 20.47 -7.92 -27.81
C LEU A 70 20.18 -6.47 -28.19
N ALA A 71 18.90 -6.09 -28.20
CA ALA A 71 18.49 -4.71 -28.51
C ALA A 71 18.90 -3.69 -27.43
N VAL A 72 19.17 -4.16 -26.21
CA VAL A 72 19.51 -3.34 -25.03
C VAL A 72 21.01 -3.02 -24.93
N VAL A 73 21.83 -3.41 -25.91
CA VAL A 73 23.26 -3.08 -25.94
C VAL A 73 23.61 -2.39 -27.26
N PRO A 74 24.62 -1.50 -27.28
CA PRO A 74 25.08 -0.93 -28.54
C PRO A 74 25.74 -1.99 -29.42
N ARG A 75 25.70 -1.79 -30.74
CA ARG A 75 26.41 -2.61 -31.72
C ARG A 75 27.57 -1.83 -32.32
N LEU A 76 28.63 -2.55 -32.69
CA LEU A 76 29.75 -1.99 -33.44
C LEU A 76 29.31 -1.57 -34.85
N VAL A 77 29.72 -0.39 -35.28
CA VAL A 77 29.64 0.05 -36.67
C VAL A 77 31.01 -0.11 -37.28
N ARG A 78 31.08 -0.90 -38.36
CA ARG A 78 32.33 -1.19 -39.05
C ARG A 78 32.88 0.06 -39.75
N THR A 79 34.19 0.16 -39.79
CA THR A 79 34.91 1.12 -40.62
C THR A 79 34.70 0.83 -42.12
N VAL A 80 35.09 1.75 -42.98
CA VAL A 80 34.97 1.61 -44.45
C VAL A 80 35.75 0.40 -45.01
N ASP A 81 36.78 -0.05 -44.30
CA ASP A 81 37.58 -1.24 -44.60
C ASP A 81 37.14 -2.50 -43.82
N GLY A 82 36.05 -2.42 -43.05
CA GLY A 82 35.42 -3.56 -42.38
C GLY A 82 35.94 -3.89 -40.98
N ALA A 83 36.88 -3.12 -40.44
CA ALA A 83 37.38 -3.29 -39.07
C ALA A 83 36.36 -2.79 -38.01
N ALA A 84 36.50 -3.28 -36.77
CA ALA A 84 35.70 -2.81 -35.62
C ALA A 84 36.10 -1.41 -35.13
N ARG A 85 37.36 -1.06 -35.33
CA ARG A 85 38.03 0.13 -34.80
C ARG A 85 39.14 0.55 -35.76
N THR A 86 39.50 1.82 -35.75
CA THR A 86 40.65 2.37 -36.48
C THR A 86 41.44 3.33 -35.59
N GLU A 87 42.49 3.94 -36.12
CA GLU A 87 43.26 4.97 -35.44
C GLU A 87 43.02 6.34 -36.10
N ALA A 88 42.80 7.37 -35.30
CA ALA A 88 42.77 8.76 -35.73
C ALA A 88 43.41 9.64 -34.66
N ASP A 89 44.31 10.55 -35.08
CA ASP A 89 44.99 11.51 -34.21
C ASP A 89 45.69 10.84 -32.98
N ASN A 90 46.41 9.73 -33.23
CA ASN A 90 47.09 8.88 -32.24
C ASN A 90 46.17 8.30 -31.15
N ARG A 91 44.89 8.10 -31.48
CA ARG A 91 43.89 7.53 -30.60
C ARG A 91 43.16 6.38 -31.31
N PRO A 92 42.91 5.27 -30.62
CA PRO A 92 41.95 4.30 -31.09
C PRO A 92 40.55 4.92 -31.15
N VAL A 93 39.79 4.67 -32.22
CA VAL A 93 38.47 5.25 -32.45
C VAL A 93 37.49 4.21 -32.95
N ARG A 94 36.30 4.13 -32.32
CA ARG A 94 35.19 3.27 -32.75
C ARG A 94 33.87 4.02 -32.85
N VAL A 95 32.94 3.48 -33.64
CA VAL A 95 31.55 3.95 -33.71
C VAL A 95 30.62 2.85 -33.19
N LEU A 96 29.65 3.26 -32.38
CA LEU A 96 28.58 2.42 -31.84
C LEU A 96 27.21 2.91 -32.31
N THR A 97 26.25 1.99 -32.45
CA THR A 97 24.84 2.36 -32.70
C THR A 97 24.27 3.13 -31.52
N TRP A 98 23.40 4.10 -31.79
CA TRP A 98 22.69 4.84 -30.75
C TRP A 98 21.59 3.99 -30.10
N LEU A 99 21.52 4.03 -28.76
CA LEU A 99 20.38 3.52 -28.00
C LEU A 99 19.49 4.70 -27.59
N THR A 100 18.20 4.60 -27.89
CA THR A 100 17.24 5.69 -27.57
C THR A 100 16.81 5.57 -26.11
N GLY A 101 17.21 6.55 -25.30
CA GLY A 101 16.83 6.66 -23.89
C GLY A 101 17.58 7.79 -23.20
N THR A 102 17.23 8.06 -21.95
CA THR A 102 17.89 9.05 -21.09
C THR A 102 18.70 8.31 -20.03
N PRO A 103 19.94 8.75 -19.70
CA PRO A 103 20.68 8.20 -18.57
C PRO A 103 19.85 8.24 -17.29
N TRP A 104 19.83 7.13 -16.55
CA TRP A 104 19.00 6.96 -15.36
C TRP A 104 19.27 8.01 -14.27
N ALA A 105 20.50 8.52 -14.20
CA ALA A 105 20.91 9.61 -13.32
C ALA A 105 20.10 10.92 -13.50
N HIS A 106 19.40 11.10 -14.63
CA HIS A 106 18.55 12.26 -14.88
C HIS A 106 17.06 12.01 -14.59
N GLU A 107 16.69 10.77 -14.27
CA GLU A 107 15.32 10.44 -13.85
C GLU A 107 15.10 10.89 -12.41
N LYS A 108 13.93 11.49 -12.15
CA LYS A 108 13.58 11.98 -10.80
C LYS A 108 12.86 10.94 -9.97
N GLU A 109 12.24 9.96 -10.62
CA GLU A 109 11.42 8.94 -9.98
C GLU A 109 11.96 7.55 -10.31
N HIS A 110 12.10 6.72 -9.28
CA HIS A 110 12.62 5.37 -9.39
C HIS A 110 11.52 4.38 -8.99
N SER A 111 10.57 4.19 -9.90
CA SER A 111 9.41 3.32 -9.65
C SER A 111 9.82 1.85 -9.45
N PRO A 112 9.04 1.03 -8.72
CA PRO A 112 9.25 -0.42 -8.64
C PRO A 112 9.34 -1.10 -10.02
N ALA A 113 8.57 -0.64 -11.00
CA ALA A 113 8.58 -1.18 -12.36
C ALA A 113 9.92 -0.92 -13.07
N THR A 114 10.45 0.31 -12.93
CA THR A 114 11.77 0.71 -13.47
C THR A 114 12.89 -0.13 -12.86
N LEU A 115 12.86 -0.34 -11.54
CA LEU A 115 13.84 -1.17 -10.84
C LEU A 115 13.78 -2.62 -11.31
N ALA A 116 12.59 -3.21 -11.44
CA ALA A 116 12.44 -4.55 -12.00
C ALA A 116 12.95 -4.65 -13.45
N SER A 117 12.73 -3.62 -14.26
CA SER A 117 13.24 -3.51 -15.63
C SER A 117 14.77 -3.48 -15.68
N LEU A 118 15.41 -2.75 -14.76
CA LEU A 118 16.86 -2.77 -14.59
C LEU A 118 17.37 -4.18 -14.27
N GLY A 119 16.74 -4.84 -13.28
CA GLY A 119 17.06 -6.22 -12.91
C GLY A 119 17.01 -7.18 -14.10
N ARG A 120 15.91 -7.14 -14.86
CA ARG A 120 15.73 -7.94 -16.09
C ARG A 120 16.81 -7.64 -17.12
N THR A 121 17.15 -6.37 -17.35
CA THR A 121 18.15 -5.96 -18.34
C THR A 121 19.54 -6.48 -17.98
N VAL A 122 19.96 -6.35 -16.72
CA VAL A 122 21.26 -6.86 -16.24
C VAL A 122 21.30 -8.39 -16.38
N ALA A 123 20.22 -9.09 -16.00
CA ALA A 123 20.11 -10.53 -16.16
C ALA A 123 20.16 -11.00 -17.63
N LEU A 124 19.55 -10.24 -18.56
CA LEU A 124 19.60 -10.54 -19.99
C LEU A 124 21.04 -10.48 -20.52
N VAL A 125 21.79 -9.44 -20.12
CA VAL A 125 23.19 -9.27 -20.52
C VAL A 125 24.08 -10.35 -19.90
N ASP A 126 23.96 -10.60 -18.60
CA ASP A 126 24.72 -11.67 -17.93
C ASP A 126 24.45 -13.04 -18.57
N ARG A 127 23.18 -13.37 -18.84
CA ARG A 127 22.82 -14.64 -19.48
C ARG A 127 23.43 -14.79 -20.88
N ALA A 128 23.51 -13.69 -21.64
CA ALA A 128 24.15 -13.72 -22.95
C ALA A 128 25.67 -13.85 -22.85
N LEU A 129 26.29 -13.31 -21.79
CA LEU A 129 27.73 -13.40 -21.53
C LEU A 129 28.18 -14.73 -20.89
N ALA A 130 27.26 -15.59 -20.43
CA ALA A 130 27.58 -16.82 -19.69
C ALA A 130 28.57 -17.77 -20.40
N GLY A 131 28.55 -17.82 -21.74
CA GLY A 131 29.46 -18.63 -22.56
C GLY A 131 30.56 -17.83 -23.28
N PHE A 132 30.69 -16.53 -23.00
CA PHE A 132 31.68 -15.68 -23.65
C PHE A 132 33.07 -15.89 -23.05
N GLU A 133 34.03 -16.23 -23.91
CA GLU A 133 35.43 -16.43 -23.51
C GLU A 133 36.36 -15.46 -24.22
N HIS A 134 37.28 -14.88 -23.47
CA HIS A 134 38.34 -14.02 -24.01
C HIS A 134 39.54 -14.01 -23.07
N SER A 135 40.76 -14.01 -23.62
CA SER A 135 41.99 -14.11 -22.83
C SER A 135 42.18 -12.96 -21.83
N ALA A 136 41.68 -11.77 -22.16
CA ALA A 136 41.77 -10.58 -21.31
C ALA A 136 40.75 -10.53 -20.14
N LEU A 137 39.78 -11.45 -20.06
CA LEU A 137 38.80 -11.48 -18.96
C LEU A 137 39.44 -11.77 -17.59
N LYS A 138 40.55 -12.53 -17.58
CA LYS A 138 41.29 -12.96 -16.38
C LYS A 138 42.26 -11.90 -15.86
N GLY A 139 42.37 -10.74 -16.53
CA GLY A 139 43.24 -9.65 -16.09
C GLY A 139 42.77 -9.01 -14.79
N ARG A 140 43.69 -8.41 -14.02
CA ARG A 140 43.32 -7.61 -12.84
C ARG A 140 42.58 -6.35 -13.31
N ARG A 141 41.28 -6.28 -13.01
CA ARG A 141 40.42 -5.13 -13.27
C ARG A 141 40.20 -4.36 -11.97
N ARG A 142 40.27 -3.03 -12.05
CA ARG A 142 40.19 -2.11 -10.90
C ARG A 142 38.91 -2.29 -10.08
N TRP A 143 37.81 -2.60 -10.76
CA TRP A 143 36.47 -2.70 -10.19
C TRP A 143 35.97 -4.13 -9.99
N ASN A 144 36.83 -5.14 -10.10
CA ASN A 144 36.41 -6.54 -9.87
C ASN A 144 36.33 -6.85 -8.37
N MET A 145 35.13 -7.18 -7.88
CA MET A 145 34.88 -7.51 -6.47
C MET A 145 35.67 -8.72 -5.96
N THR A 146 36.11 -9.65 -6.82
CA THR A 146 36.97 -10.75 -6.38
C THR A 146 38.37 -10.31 -5.96
N ALA A 147 38.73 -9.05 -6.25
CA ALA A 147 39.95 -8.37 -5.85
C ALA A 147 39.71 -7.24 -4.83
N ALA A 148 38.51 -7.13 -4.24
CA ALA A 148 38.16 -6.03 -3.34
C ALA A 148 39.12 -5.88 -2.13
N GLY A 149 39.70 -6.99 -1.66
CA GLY A 149 40.68 -6.99 -0.57
C GLY A 149 41.96 -6.19 -0.87
N ASP A 150 42.31 -6.00 -2.14
CA ASP A 150 43.47 -5.18 -2.54
C ASP A 150 43.31 -3.70 -2.15
N LEU A 151 42.06 -3.25 -1.94
CA LEU A 151 41.73 -1.87 -1.57
C LEU A 151 41.69 -1.64 -0.05
N LEU A 152 41.95 -2.66 0.77
CA LEU A 152 41.84 -2.54 2.23
C LEU A 152 42.79 -1.47 2.80
N ALA A 153 43.99 -1.31 2.22
CA ALA A 153 44.96 -0.30 2.62
C ALA A 153 44.54 1.15 2.26
N ASP A 154 43.56 1.30 1.37
CA ASP A 154 43.02 2.58 0.92
C ASP A 154 41.65 2.89 1.57
N ALA A 155 41.13 2.01 2.42
CA ALA A 155 39.85 2.15 3.10
C ALA A 155 40.00 2.58 4.57
N ASP A 156 39.01 3.31 5.09
CA ASP A 156 38.89 3.66 6.51
C ASP A 156 37.46 3.43 7.04
N GLY A 157 37.29 3.50 8.37
CA GLY A 157 35.99 3.41 9.04
C GLY A 157 35.13 2.21 8.61
N ASP A 158 33.87 2.50 8.24
CA ASP A 158 32.90 1.48 7.81
C ASP A 158 33.34 0.73 6.55
N ALA A 159 34.05 1.40 5.63
CA ALA A 159 34.51 0.77 4.40
C ALA A 159 35.60 -0.26 4.68
N ALA A 160 36.55 0.05 5.58
CA ALA A 160 37.58 -0.90 6.00
C ALA A 160 36.96 -2.13 6.69
N ALA A 161 36.03 -1.92 7.62
CA ALA A 161 35.35 -3.01 8.32
C ALA A 161 34.57 -3.94 7.36
N VAL A 162 33.92 -3.36 6.34
CA VAL A 162 33.22 -4.13 5.31
C VAL A 162 34.18 -4.93 4.45
N LEU A 163 35.29 -4.34 3.99
CA LEU A 163 36.27 -5.02 3.14
C LEU A 163 37.05 -6.11 3.90
N ASP A 164 37.34 -5.89 5.17
CA ASP A 164 37.99 -6.88 6.05
C ASP A 164 37.10 -8.13 6.20
N ARG A 165 35.84 -7.94 6.61
CA ARG A 165 34.85 -9.02 6.70
C ARG A 165 34.61 -9.69 5.34
N PHE A 166 34.50 -8.91 4.27
CA PHE A 166 34.33 -9.45 2.92
C PHE A 166 35.47 -10.40 2.57
N THR A 167 36.71 -10.00 2.86
CA THR A 167 37.92 -10.79 2.56
C THR A 167 37.97 -12.07 3.39
N ALA A 168 37.60 -11.99 4.67
CA ALA A 168 37.61 -13.14 5.59
C ALA A 168 36.50 -14.15 5.30
N ASP A 169 35.25 -13.68 5.15
CA ASP A 169 34.06 -14.55 5.23
C ASP A 169 33.34 -14.75 3.90
N VAL A 170 33.36 -13.74 3.02
CA VAL A 170 32.51 -13.69 1.82
C VAL A 170 33.27 -14.13 0.58
N LEU A 171 34.52 -13.67 0.43
CA LEU A 171 35.36 -13.95 -0.73
C LEU A 171 35.63 -15.45 -0.96
N PRO A 172 35.89 -16.30 0.07
CA PRO A 172 36.05 -17.73 -0.15
C PRO A 172 34.79 -18.38 -0.73
N ARG A 173 33.61 -17.99 -0.25
CA ARG A 173 32.31 -18.49 -0.76
C ARG A 173 32.02 -17.97 -2.16
N LEU A 174 32.29 -16.70 -2.42
CA LEU A 174 32.13 -16.09 -3.74
C LEU A 174 32.98 -16.78 -4.80
N ARG A 175 34.24 -17.14 -4.48
CA ARG A 175 35.15 -17.86 -5.40
C ARG A 175 34.68 -19.28 -5.72
N ALA A 176 33.86 -19.89 -4.86
CA ALA A 176 33.28 -21.21 -5.10
C ALA A 176 32.10 -21.17 -6.09
N LEU A 177 31.52 -19.99 -6.37
CA LEU A 177 30.44 -19.85 -7.35
C LEU A 177 30.97 -19.92 -8.79
N PRO A 178 30.12 -20.35 -9.76
CA PRO A 178 30.45 -20.32 -11.17
C PRO A 178 30.87 -18.94 -11.65
N GLN A 179 31.98 -18.88 -12.38
CA GLN A 179 32.57 -17.64 -12.91
C GLN A 179 32.16 -17.45 -14.37
N GLN A 180 31.80 -16.23 -14.76
CA GLN A 180 31.51 -15.87 -16.16
C GLN A 180 31.94 -14.44 -16.47
N ALA A 181 31.84 -14.03 -17.73
CA ALA A 181 31.98 -12.63 -18.09
C ALA A 181 30.75 -11.85 -17.59
N ILE A 182 30.99 -10.69 -16.97
CA ILE A 182 29.93 -9.77 -16.53
C ILE A 182 30.23 -8.35 -17.01
N HIS A 183 29.19 -7.53 -17.19
CA HIS A 183 29.33 -6.11 -17.55
C HIS A 183 30.09 -5.30 -16.49
N ASN A 184 29.78 -5.57 -15.21
CA ASN A 184 30.47 -5.04 -14.01
C ASN A 184 30.37 -3.51 -13.76
N ASP A 185 29.52 -2.77 -14.49
CA ASP A 185 29.39 -1.32 -14.31
C ASP A 185 27.99 -0.74 -14.61
N ALA A 186 26.94 -1.47 -14.22
CA ALA A 186 25.55 -1.04 -14.39
C ALA A 186 25.17 0.07 -13.38
N ASN A 187 25.82 1.23 -13.48
CA ASN A 187 25.56 2.43 -12.69
C ASN A 187 24.54 3.37 -13.38
N GLU A 188 24.09 4.40 -12.66
CA GLU A 188 23.05 5.35 -13.09
C GLU A 188 23.38 6.14 -14.36
N HIS A 189 24.64 6.27 -14.73
CA HIS A 189 25.06 6.92 -15.97
C HIS A 189 25.12 5.97 -17.17
N ASN A 190 25.28 4.67 -16.91
CA ASN A 190 25.40 3.63 -17.92
C ASN A 190 24.09 2.88 -18.21
N VAL A 191 23.05 3.17 -17.44
CA VAL A 191 21.68 2.66 -17.65
C VAL A 191 20.86 3.72 -18.38
N LEU A 192 20.23 3.34 -19.49
CA LEU A 192 19.33 4.20 -20.25
C LEU A 192 17.88 3.78 -20.01
N VAL A 193 17.02 4.78 -19.76
CA VAL A 193 15.59 4.61 -19.48
C VAL A 193 14.76 5.30 -20.56
N SER A 194 13.68 4.64 -20.96
CA SER A 194 12.69 5.18 -21.90
C SER A 194 11.76 6.18 -21.21
N SER A 195 10.99 6.96 -21.97
CA SER A 195 9.98 7.87 -21.41
C SER A 195 8.88 7.17 -20.59
N GLY A 196 8.71 5.85 -20.75
CA GLY A 196 7.78 5.04 -19.98
C GLY A 196 8.37 4.47 -18.67
N GLY A 197 9.62 4.80 -18.34
CA GLY A 197 10.29 4.29 -17.14
C GLY A 197 10.89 2.89 -17.29
N GLU A 198 10.86 2.28 -18.46
CA GLU A 198 11.50 0.97 -18.74
C GLU A 198 12.97 1.16 -19.12
N VAL A 199 13.85 0.30 -18.62
CA VAL A 199 15.26 0.27 -19.00
C VAL A 199 15.38 -0.26 -20.42
N CYS A 200 15.96 0.56 -21.30
CA CYS A 200 16.06 0.28 -22.73
C CYS A 200 17.50 0.18 -23.24
N GLY A 201 18.49 0.41 -22.39
CA GLY A 201 19.89 0.28 -22.77
C GLY A 201 20.84 0.12 -21.59
N LEU A 202 21.86 -0.71 -21.77
CA LEU A 202 23.05 -0.79 -20.95
C LEU A 202 24.25 -0.46 -21.83
N ILE A 203 24.96 0.61 -21.46
CA ILE A 203 26.12 1.11 -22.21
C ILE A 203 27.41 0.93 -21.41
N ASP A 204 28.51 1.26 -22.08
CA ASP A 204 29.88 1.21 -21.57
C ASP A 204 30.35 -0.16 -21.05
N PHE A 205 31.11 -0.87 -21.89
CA PHE A 205 31.59 -2.21 -21.62
C PHE A 205 33.06 -2.21 -21.13
N GLY A 206 33.57 -1.07 -20.69
CA GLY A 206 34.98 -0.87 -20.31
C GLY A 206 35.47 -1.73 -19.14
N ASP A 207 34.57 -2.03 -18.19
CA ASP A 207 34.89 -2.73 -16.95
C ASP A 207 34.58 -4.24 -16.96
N LEU A 208 34.32 -4.79 -18.15
CA LEU A 208 34.14 -6.23 -18.39
C LEU A 208 35.20 -7.06 -17.67
N CYS A 209 34.75 -8.00 -16.84
CA CYS A 209 35.62 -8.87 -16.07
C CYS A 209 35.01 -10.26 -15.87
N GLN A 210 35.86 -11.21 -15.44
CA GLN A 210 35.41 -12.52 -14.99
C GLN A 210 35.07 -12.49 -13.49
N ALA A 211 33.81 -12.79 -13.16
CA ALA A 211 33.31 -12.91 -11.80
C ALA A 211 32.02 -13.76 -11.76
N PRO A 212 31.52 -14.19 -10.59
CA PRO A 212 30.16 -14.72 -10.49
C PRO A 212 29.13 -13.69 -10.90
N ARG A 213 28.08 -14.08 -11.62
CA ARG A 213 27.04 -13.14 -12.13
C ARG A 213 26.37 -12.30 -11.05
N VAL A 214 26.24 -12.83 -9.83
CA VAL A 214 25.67 -12.10 -8.69
C VAL A 214 26.48 -10.83 -8.36
N CYS A 215 27.76 -10.76 -8.77
CA CYS A 215 28.55 -9.53 -8.73
C CYS A 215 27.97 -8.43 -9.64
N GLY A 216 27.57 -8.76 -10.88
CA GLY A 216 26.94 -7.80 -11.79
C GLY A 216 25.62 -7.26 -11.22
N LEU A 217 24.80 -8.13 -10.64
CA LEU A 217 23.59 -7.74 -9.90
C LEU A 217 23.91 -6.85 -8.70
N ALA A 218 24.92 -7.19 -7.90
CA ALA A 218 25.31 -6.40 -6.72
C ALA A 218 25.78 -4.99 -7.11
N VAL A 219 26.44 -4.84 -8.26
CA VAL A 219 26.80 -3.53 -8.82
C VAL A 219 25.54 -2.71 -9.13
N ALA A 220 24.59 -3.27 -9.87
CA ALA A 220 23.33 -2.60 -10.17
C ALA A 220 22.55 -2.20 -8.90
N CYS A 221 22.45 -3.11 -7.92
CA CYS A 221 21.83 -2.83 -6.64
C CYS A 221 22.52 -1.70 -5.87
N ALA A 222 23.86 -1.69 -5.82
CA ALA A 222 24.61 -0.68 -5.07
C ALA A 222 24.33 0.75 -5.58
N TYR A 223 24.36 0.95 -6.90
CA TYR A 223 24.09 2.26 -7.49
C TYR A 223 22.60 2.61 -7.45
N ALA A 224 21.70 1.65 -7.67
CA ALA A 224 20.26 1.86 -7.49
C ALA A 224 19.91 2.33 -6.07
N MET A 225 20.48 1.67 -5.05
CA MET A 225 20.25 2.03 -3.66
C MET A 225 20.71 3.46 -3.31
N ALA A 226 21.72 3.99 -4.00
CA ALA A 226 22.19 5.37 -3.76
C ALA A 226 21.15 6.43 -4.16
N LEU A 227 20.16 6.06 -4.97
CA LEU A 227 19.09 6.93 -5.45
C LEU A 227 17.77 6.74 -4.67
N LEU A 228 17.72 5.80 -3.72
CA LEU A 228 16.48 5.40 -3.05
C LEU A 228 16.43 5.93 -1.59
N PRO A 229 15.28 6.45 -1.13
CA PRO A 229 15.10 6.90 0.25
C PRO A 229 15.23 5.78 1.31
N VAL A 230 14.64 4.60 1.02
CA VAL A 230 14.62 3.41 1.88
C VAL A 230 15.19 2.23 1.08
N PRO A 231 16.50 2.25 0.79
CA PRO A 231 17.15 1.40 -0.21
C PRO A 231 16.98 -0.10 0.06
N GLU A 232 17.07 -0.52 1.31
CA GLU A 232 16.98 -1.93 1.72
C GLU A 232 15.60 -2.57 1.47
N ARG A 233 14.54 -1.76 1.33
CA ARG A 233 13.18 -2.22 0.99
C ARG A 233 12.85 -1.94 -0.47
N GLN A 234 13.29 -0.80 -1.01
CA GLN A 234 12.93 -0.38 -2.35
C GLN A 234 13.75 -1.06 -3.45
N VAL A 235 14.93 -1.64 -3.15
CA VAL A 235 15.73 -2.37 -4.15
C VAL A 235 15.10 -3.71 -4.59
N LEU A 236 14.19 -4.26 -3.79
CA LEU A 236 13.69 -5.63 -3.95
C LEU A 236 13.12 -5.95 -5.35
N PRO A 237 12.38 -5.04 -6.03
CA PRO A 237 11.91 -5.25 -7.39
C PRO A 237 13.04 -5.50 -8.40
N LEU A 238 14.21 -4.86 -8.23
CA LEU A 238 15.38 -5.08 -9.08
C LEU A 238 15.87 -6.53 -8.98
N VAL A 239 16.02 -7.02 -7.76
CA VAL A 239 16.46 -8.41 -7.51
C VAL A 239 15.42 -9.41 -8.03
N ALA A 240 14.14 -9.14 -7.82
CA ALA A 240 13.05 -9.96 -8.36
C ALA A 240 13.05 -10.00 -9.90
N GLY A 241 13.23 -8.84 -10.55
CA GLY A 241 13.33 -8.74 -12.01
C GLY A 241 14.56 -9.47 -12.58
N TYR A 242 15.69 -9.45 -11.86
CA TYR A 242 16.85 -10.27 -12.24
C TYR A 242 16.51 -11.76 -12.15
N HIS A 243 15.93 -12.19 -11.02
CA HIS A 243 15.57 -13.58 -10.77
C HIS A 243 14.58 -14.14 -11.81
N GLU A 244 13.65 -13.31 -12.30
CA GLU A 244 12.68 -13.66 -13.35
C GLU A 244 13.37 -14.16 -14.64
N VAL A 245 14.49 -13.54 -15.02
CA VAL A 245 15.21 -13.83 -16.27
C VAL A 245 16.36 -14.82 -16.07
N ALA A 246 17.04 -14.73 -14.93
CA ALA A 246 18.18 -15.54 -14.55
C ALA A 246 18.04 -15.98 -13.08
N PRO A 247 17.31 -17.09 -12.81
CA PRO A 247 16.99 -17.51 -11.45
C PRO A 247 18.22 -17.66 -10.56
N LEU A 248 18.23 -16.93 -9.45
CA LEU A 248 19.31 -16.87 -8.46
C LEU A 248 19.22 -18.05 -7.49
N ALA A 249 20.33 -18.75 -7.28
CA ALA A 249 20.41 -19.80 -6.29
C ALA A 249 20.37 -19.23 -4.86
N PRO A 250 19.93 -20.01 -3.85
CA PRO A 250 19.94 -19.58 -2.44
C PRO A 250 21.31 -19.09 -1.95
N GLU A 251 22.40 -19.72 -2.40
CA GLU A 251 23.76 -19.31 -2.04
C GLU A 251 24.10 -17.93 -2.63
N GLU A 252 23.74 -17.66 -3.89
CA GLU A 252 23.92 -16.36 -4.54
C GLU A 252 23.17 -15.25 -3.77
N LEU A 253 21.89 -15.49 -3.44
CA LEU A 253 21.07 -14.56 -2.67
C LEU A 253 21.65 -14.29 -1.28
N SER A 254 22.21 -15.29 -0.61
CA SER A 254 22.78 -15.15 0.73
C SER A 254 24.02 -14.24 0.76
N LEU A 255 24.74 -14.13 -0.37
CA LEU A 255 25.95 -13.31 -0.50
C LEU A 255 25.63 -11.89 -0.99
N LEU A 256 24.47 -11.67 -1.62
CA LEU A 256 24.12 -10.40 -2.25
C LEU A 256 24.17 -9.18 -1.31
N PRO A 257 23.64 -9.22 -0.06
CA PRO A 257 23.77 -8.09 0.88
C PRO A 257 25.22 -7.68 1.17
N ASP A 258 26.12 -8.66 1.19
CA ASP A 258 27.54 -8.45 1.45
C ASP A 258 28.28 -7.94 0.21
N LEU A 259 27.91 -8.42 -0.97
CA LEU A 259 28.45 -7.95 -2.25
C LEU A 259 28.08 -6.48 -2.53
N ILE A 260 26.84 -6.09 -2.24
CA ILE A 260 26.39 -4.69 -2.37
C ILE A 260 27.26 -3.78 -1.49
N ARG A 261 27.44 -4.15 -0.21
CA ARG A 261 28.28 -3.40 0.71
C ARG A 261 29.74 -3.37 0.27
N ALA A 262 30.27 -4.49 -0.23
CA ALA A 262 31.63 -4.55 -0.76
C ALA A 262 31.81 -3.59 -1.95
N ARG A 263 30.86 -3.54 -2.90
CA ARG A 263 30.91 -2.58 -4.02
C ARG A 263 30.88 -1.12 -3.56
N LEU A 264 30.04 -0.79 -2.60
CA LEU A 264 29.97 0.55 -2.01
C LEU A 264 31.29 0.89 -1.30
N ALA A 265 31.85 -0.03 -0.51
CA ALA A 265 33.12 0.15 0.19
C ALA A 265 34.30 0.30 -0.77
N MET A 266 34.33 -0.47 -1.87
CA MET A 266 35.30 -0.28 -2.95
C MET A 266 35.22 1.13 -3.54
N SER A 267 34.00 1.63 -3.79
CA SER A 267 33.80 2.99 -4.31
C SER A 267 34.36 4.06 -3.36
N VAL A 268 34.19 3.89 -2.05
CA VAL A 268 34.78 4.77 -1.02
C VAL A 268 36.31 4.67 -0.97
N ALA A 269 36.87 3.46 -0.98
CA ALA A 269 38.32 3.25 -0.94
C ALA A 269 39.01 3.80 -2.20
N MET A 270 38.42 3.58 -3.36
CA MET A 270 38.95 4.08 -4.63
C MET A 270 38.92 5.60 -4.73
N ALA A 271 37.89 6.23 -4.17
CA ALA A 271 37.82 7.67 -4.00
C ALA A 271 38.95 8.23 -3.11
N VAL A 272 39.28 7.56 -2.01
CA VAL A 272 40.41 7.93 -1.15
C VAL A 272 41.72 7.82 -1.94
N ARG A 273 41.92 6.72 -2.66
CA ARG A 273 43.10 6.50 -3.49
C ARG A 273 43.24 7.57 -4.60
N GLN A 274 42.17 7.86 -5.33
CA GLN A 274 42.19 8.89 -6.39
C GLN A 274 42.52 10.28 -5.84
N ARG A 275 42.02 10.64 -4.65
CA ARG A 275 42.37 11.92 -4.01
C ARG A 275 43.85 11.99 -3.62
N ARG A 276 44.46 10.88 -3.24
CA ARG A 276 45.92 10.80 -2.99
C ARG A 276 46.72 10.96 -4.28
N GLU A 277 46.25 10.37 -5.38
CA GLU A 277 46.93 10.37 -6.68
C GLU A 277 46.71 11.67 -7.49
N GLN A 278 45.56 12.33 -7.35
CA GLN A 278 45.16 13.54 -8.10
C GLN A 278 44.44 14.57 -7.19
N PRO A 279 45.17 15.26 -6.29
CA PRO A 279 44.58 16.14 -5.28
C PRO A 279 43.86 17.38 -5.85
N ASP A 280 44.20 17.83 -7.07
CA ASP A 280 43.67 19.06 -7.68
C ASP A 280 42.42 18.84 -8.57
N ASN A 281 41.92 17.61 -8.69
CA ASN A 281 40.78 17.30 -9.57
C ASN A 281 39.43 17.58 -8.88
N ALA A 282 38.90 18.78 -9.10
CA ALA A 282 37.64 19.27 -8.54
C ALA A 282 36.40 18.39 -8.83
N TYR A 283 36.42 17.58 -9.89
CA TYR A 283 35.32 16.67 -10.24
C TYR A 283 35.15 15.53 -9.22
N LEU A 284 36.25 15.09 -8.59
CA LEU A 284 36.25 14.03 -7.57
C LEU A 284 35.66 14.48 -6.21
N LEU A 285 35.47 15.79 -5.99
CA LEU A 285 35.04 16.37 -4.72
C LEU A 285 33.51 16.44 -4.53
N ILE A 286 32.73 16.34 -5.62
CA ILE A 286 31.29 16.67 -5.61
C ILE A 286 30.39 15.42 -5.62
N SER A 287 30.83 14.28 -6.19
CA SER A 287 29.94 13.12 -6.44
C SER A 287 29.87 12.05 -5.34
N GLN A 288 30.38 12.29 -4.12
CA GLN A 288 30.71 11.18 -3.21
C GLN A 288 30.19 11.27 -1.76
N GLN A 289 29.26 12.16 -1.44
CA GLN A 289 28.71 12.25 -0.07
C GLN A 289 27.64 11.18 0.23
N SER A 290 26.92 10.69 -0.79
CA SER A 290 25.80 9.76 -0.63
C SER A 290 26.23 8.32 -0.27
N VAL A 291 27.32 7.83 -0.87
CA VAL A 291 27.78 6.43 -0.72
C VAL A 291 28.21 6.08 0.72
N PRO A 292 29.04 6.89 1.42
CA PRO A 292 29.36 6.61 2.82
C PRO A 292 28.14 6.65 3.76
N ALA A 293 27.16 7.53 3.47
CA ALA A 293 25.92 7.61 4.25
C ALA A 293 25.05 6.36 4.04
N LEU A 294 24.95 5.88 2.80
CA LEU A 294 24.28 4.62 2.48
C LEU A 294 24.95 3.44 3.19
N LEU A 295 26.29 3.35 3.18
CA LEU A 295 27.00 2.26 3.86
C LEU A 295 26.71 2.24 5.37
N ARG A 296 26.68 3.41 6.01
CA ARG A 296 26.27 3.56 7.42
C ARG A 296 24.83 3.14 7.67
N ARG A 297 23.90 3.52 6.78
CA ARG A 297 22.48 3.12 6.88
C ARG A 297 22.35 1.60 6.82
N LEU A 298 22.94 0.98 5.80
CA LEU A 298 22.95 -0.47 5.63
C LEU A 298 23.62 -1.17 6.83
N GLY A 299 24.59 -0.55 7.49
CA GLY A 299 25.17 -1.06 8.75
C GLY A 299 24.18 -1.21 9.91
N ARG A 300 23.04 -0.51 9.89
CA ARG A 300 22.00 -0.56 10.93
C ARG A 300 20.90 -1.58 10.65
N VAL A 301 20.80 -2.06 9.41
CA VAL A 301 19.80 -3.05 9.03
C VAL A 301 20.33 -4.45 9.37
N PRO A 302 19.58 -5.29 10.10
CA PRO A 302 19.98 -6.67 10.36
C PRO A 302 20.21 -7.44 9.06
N ARG A 303 21.41 -7.99 8.86
CA ARG A 303 21.78 -8.74 7.63
C ARG A 303 20.86 -9.92 7.37
N GLU A 304 20.40 -10.58 8.43
CA GLU A 304 19.45 -11.68 8.33
C GLU A 304 18.14 -11.19 7.68
N LEU A 305 17.55 -10.10 8.20
CA LEU A 305 16.31 -9.54 7.67
C LEU A 305 16.42 -9.14 6.19
N GLU A 306 17.54 -8.53 5.78
CA GLU A 306 17.79 -8.24 4.36
C GLU A 306 17.84 -9.51 3.52
N GLY A 307 18.54 -10.54 3.99
CA GLY A 307 18.58 -11.84 3.32
C GLY A 307 17.19 -12.46 3.18
N LEU A 308 16.36 -12.40 4.22
CA LEU A 308 14.98 -12.91 4.17
C LEU A 308 14.10 -12.10 3.20
N ARG A 309 14.24 -10.77 3.16
CA ARG A 309 13.56 -9.90 2.18
C ARG A 309 13.91 -10.27 0.74
N LEU A 310 15.20 -10.46 0.46
CA LEU A 310 15.68 -10.87 -0.87
C LEU A 310 15.15 -12.25 -1.28
N ARG A 311 15.07 -13.19 -0.33
CA ARG A 311 14.48 -14.51 -0.57
C ARG A 311 12.99 -14.40 -0.89
N ALA A 312 12.23 -13.67 -0.09
CA ALA A 312 10.80 -13.43 -0.31
C ALA A 312 10.54 -12.75 -1.65
N ALA A 313 11.33 -11.73 -2.02
CA ALA A 313 11.23 -11.03 -3.30
C ALA A 313 11.45 -11.94 -4.52
N CYS A 314 12.26 -13.00 -4.36
CA CYS A 314 12.50 -14.03 -5.38
C CYS A 314 11.51 -15.22 -5.30
N GLY A 315 10.46 -15.14 -4.47
CA GLY A 315 9.48 -16.23 -4.32
C GLY A 315 9.96 -17.44 -3.51
N TYR A 316 11.13 -17.36 -2.85
CA TYR A 316 11.55 -18.37 -1.89
C TYR A 316 10.82 -18.19 -0.56
N GLU A 317 10.63 -19.29 0.19
CA GLU A 317 10.31 -19.20 1.61
C GLU A 317 11.37 -18.34 2.30
N ALA A 318 10.92 -17.24 2.93
CA ALA A 318 11.81 -16.21 3.45
C ALA A 318 12.80 -16.84 4.43
N VAL A 319 12.30 -17.52 5.46
CA VAL A 319 13.10 -18.31 6.40
C VAL A 319 13.24 -19.75 5.86
N PRO A 320 14.44 -20.21 5.45
CA PRO A 320 14.62 -21.48 4.76
C PRO A 320 14.01 -22.71 5.47
N HIS A 321 14.05 -22.73 6.81
CA HIS A 321 13.59 -23.83 7.63
C HIS A 321 12.17 -23.66 8.20
N ALA A 322 11.47 -22.54 7.93
CA ALA A 322 10.13 -22.30 8.49
C ALA A 322 9.12 -23.39 8.11
N ARG A 323 9.21 -23.94 6.90
CA ARG A 323 8.36 -25.07 6.47
C ARG A 323 8.60 -26.32 7.33
N ALA A 324 9.84 -26.60 7.71
CA ALA A 324 10.17 -27.74 8.57
C ALA A 324 9.60 -27.55 9.98
N VAL A 325 9.67 -26.33 10.53
CA VAL A 325 9.05 -25.97 11.81
C VAL A 325 7.53 -26.16 11.75
N ARG A 326 6.85 -25.62 10.72
CA ARG A 326 5.40 -25.80 10.54
C ARG A 326 5.01 -27.28 10.46
N GLY A 327 5.73 -28.07 9.67
CA GLY A 327 5.48 -29.52 9.53
C GLY A 327 5.66 -30.29 10.82
N PHE A 328 6.68 -29.95 11.62
CA PHE A 328 6.88 -30.54 12.95
C PHE A 328 5.70 -30.23 13.88
N LEU A 329 5.32 -28.95 13.98
CA LEU A 329 4.26 -28.52 14.90
C LEU A 329 2.88 -29.06 14.54
N GLN A 330 2.58 -29.24 13.25
CA GLN A 330 1.35 -29.90 12.80
C GLN A 330 1.15 -31.33 13.35
N THR A 331 2.24 -32.00 13.74
CA THR A 331 2.22 -33.37 14.29
C THR A 331 2.55 -33.42 15.78
N THR A 332 2.86 -32.26 16.38
CA THR A 332 3.28 -32.17 17.78
C THR A 332 2.08 -31.98 18.68
N GLN A 333 1.98 -32.78 19.75
CA GLN A 333 0.94 -32.60 20.76
C GLN A 333 1.34 -31.49 21.75
N ALA A 334 0.89 -30.26 21.47
CA ALA A 334 1.05 -29.12 22.36
C ALA A 334 0.14 -29.22 23.60
N GLY A 335 0.59 -28.66 24.72
CA GLY A 335 -0.20 -28.43 25.93
C GLY A 335 -1.02 -27.14 25.85
N PRO A 336 -1.95 -26.91 26.80
CA PRO A 336 -2.70 -25.66 26.86
C PRO A 336 -1.79 -24.48 27.21
N VAL A 337 -2.18 -23.28 26.77
CA VAL A 337 -1.48 -22.02 27.11
C VAL A 337 -2.12 -21.27 28.30
N CYS A 338 -3.37 -21.59 28.63
CA CYS A 338 -4.12 -21.03 29.76
C CYS A 338 -5.25 -21.99 30.18
N ASN A 339 -5.92 -21.70 31.30
CA ASN A 339 -7.12 -22.39 31.76
C ASN A 339 -8.26 -21.37 32.00
N PRO A 340 -9.51 -21.62 31.58
CA PRO A 340 -10.00 -22.79 30.84
C PRO A 340 -9.53 -22.85 29.37
N PRO A 341 -9.65 -24.00 28.68
CA PRO A 341 -9.16 -24.16 27.30
C PRO A 341 -9.91 -23.28 26.29
N LEU A 342 -9.20 -22.81 25.27
CA LEU A 342 -9.65 -21.81 24.30
C LEU A 342 -10.66 -22.28 23.24
N HIS A 343 -11.08 -23.55 23.25
CA HIS A 343 -11.96 -24.15 22.23
C HIS A 343 -13.30 -23.43 21.98
N GLU A 344 -13.89 -22.84 23.02
CA GLU A 344 -15.17 -22.09 22.94
C GLU A 344 -14.97 -20.56 22.99
N ALA A 345 -13.71 -20.09 23.04
CA ALA A 345 -13.44 -18.66 23.13
C ALA A 345 -13.83 -17.96 21.81
N PRO A 346 -14.59 -16.85 21.86
CA PRO A 346 -14.93 -16.10 20.66
C PRO A 346 -13.68 -15.50 20.00
N LEU A 347 -13.61 -15.63 18.68
CA LEU A 347 -12.67 -14.91 17.84
C LEU A 347 -13.19 -13.50 17.58
N LEU A 348 -12.40 -12.52 17.98
CA LEU A 348 -12.67 -11.11 17.77
C LEU A 348 -12.01 -10.67 16.47
N ASP A 349 -12.71 -9.82 15.72
CA ASP A 349 -12.22 -9.20 14.50
C ASP A 349 -11.94 -7.73 14.80
N TRP A 350 -10.66 -7.40 14.93
CA TRP A 350 -10.14 -6.05 15.12
C TRP A 350 -9.71 -5.39 13.82
N SER A 351 -9.94 -6.03 12.67
CA SER A 351 -9.79 -5.36 11.39
C SER A 351 -10.73 -4.16 11.28
N ALA A 352 -10.31 -3.12 10.57
CA ALA A 352 -11.11 -1.92 10.33
C ALA A 352 -11.57 -1.13 11.59
N GLY A 353 -10.78 -1.15 12.67
CA GLY A 353 -10.91 -0.20 13.79
C GLY A 353 -12.11 -0.41 14.71
N ALA A 354 -12.38 -1.68 15.04
CA ALA A 354 -13.18 -2.08 16.20
C ALA A 354 -12.75 -1.33 17.50
N PRO A 355 -13.63 -1.25 18.53
CA PRO A 355 -13.37 -0.48 19.76
C PRO A 355 -11.97 -0.77 20.33
N GLY A 356 -11.28 0.30 20.71
CA GLY A 356 -9.84 0.30 20.96
C GLY A 356 -9.39 -0.81 21.90
N ALA A 357 -8.19 -1.36 21.65
CA ALA A 357 -7.52 -2.41 22.41
C ALA A 357 -7.34 -2.14 23.94
N ASP A 358 -7.83 -1.00 24.41
CA ASP A 358 -7.90 -0.63 25.83
C ASP A 358 -9.19 -1.16 26.50
N GLN A 359 -10.14 -1.67 25.70
CA GLN A 359 -11.41 -2.18 26.20
C GLN A 359 -11.37 -3.71 26.29
N MET A 360 -11.66 -4.21 27.49
CA MET A 360 -11.85 -5.64 27.69
C MET A 360 -13.02 -6.16 26.86
N PRO A 361 -12.88 -7.32 26.20
CA PRO A 361 -13.99 -8.03 25.61
C PRO A 361 -15.10 -8.30 26.64
N ALA A 362 -16.36 -8.34 26.16
CA ALA A 362 -17.51 -8.61 27.03
C ALA A 362 -17.53 -10.04 27.61
N THR A 363 -16.78 -10.96 27.01
CA THR A 363 -16.70 -12.38 27.37
C THR A 363 -15.25 -12.83 27.36
N LEU A 364 -14.82 -13.58 28.38
CA LEU A 364 -13.45 -14.10 28.51
C LEU A 364 -13.47 -15.62 28.76
N PRO A 365 -12.48 -16.38 28.28
CA PRO A 365 -11.38 -15.94 27.41
C PRO A 365 -11.87 -15.51 26.02
N ALA A 366 -11.13 -14.62 25.34
CA ALA A 366 -11.41 -14.23 23.94
C ALA A 366 -10.11 -14.11 23.14
N ILE A 367 -10.19 -14.23 21.82
CA ILE A 367 -9.01 -14.38 20.95
C ILE A 367 -8.96 -13.29 19.88
N GLY A 368 -7.82 -12.60 19.80
CA GLY A 368 -7.45 -11.75 18.67
C GLY A 368 -6.71 -12.49 17.59
N ARG A 369 -6.94 -12.11 16.34
CA ARG A 369 -6.46 -12.89 15.20
C ARG A 369 -4.98 -12.65 14.89
N TYR A 370 -4.39 -13.66 14.26
CA TYR A 370 -3.06 -13.66 13.66
C TYR A 370 -3.10 -13.13 12.23
N LEU A 371 -2.07 -12.35 11.82
CA LEU A 371 -2.02 -11.61 10.54
C LEU A 371 -3.23 -10.68 10.33
N GLU A 372 -3.76 -10.16 11.43
CA GLU A 372 -4.86 -9.21 11.44
C GLU A 372 -4.33 -7.79 11.20
N ASP A 373 -4.97 -7.06 10.29
CA ASP A 373 -4.62 -5.67 10.00
C ASP A 373 -5.34 -4.71 10.95
N ARG A 374 -4.63 -4.21 11.95
CA ARG A 374 -5.21 -3.41 13.04
C ARG A 374 -4.79 -1.95 12.92
N LEU A 375 -5.78 -1.09 12.70
CA LEU A 375 -5.59 0.38 12.65
C LEU A 375 -5.37 1.03 14.02
N LEU A 376 -5.29 0.24 15.10
CA LEU A 376 -5.07 0.73 16.46
C LEU A 376 -3.61 1.12 16.76
N TYR A 377 -2.68 0.75 15.87
CA TYR A 377 -1.26 1.08 15.94
C TYR A 377 -0.98 2.49 15.37
N ASP A 378 -1.61 3.50 15.99
CA ASP A 378 -1.71 4.87 15.48
C ASP A 378 -0.59 5.83 15.97
N SER A 379 0.24 5.41 16.92
CA SER A 379 1.36 6.21 17.43
C SER A 379 2.56 6.26 16.48
N ASP A 380 3.46 7.23 16.69
CA ASP A 380 4.69 7.37 15.88
C ASP A 380 5.64 6.18 16.01
N ALA A 381 5.50 5.36 17.06
CA ALA A 381 6.28 4.14 17.25
C ALA A 381 6.04 3.11 16.14
N PHE A 382 4.90 3.17 15.44
CA PHE A 382 4.53 2.22 14.40
C PHE A 382 4.74 2.74 12.97
N VAL A 383 5.16 4.00 12.82
CA VAL A 383 5.50 4.60 11.53
C VAL A 383 6.79 3.98 11.02
N THR A 384 6.82 3.63 9.74
CA THR A 384 8.03 3.11 9.08
C THR A 384 8.81 4.23 8.40
N GLU A 385 10.01 3.92 7.90
CA GLU A 385 10.80 4.85 7.10
C GLU A 385 10.14 5.19 5.75
N LEU A 386 9.18 4.38 5.29
CA LEU A 386 8.41 4.64 4.07
C LEU A 386 7.23 5.58 4.40
N PRO A 387 7.13 6.76 3.74
CA PRO A 387 6.06 7.71 4.00
C PRO A 387 4.66 7.09 3.83
N GLY A 388 3.79 7.28 4.82
CA GLY A 388 2.42 6.77 4.81
C GLY A 388 2.27 5.28 5.15
N GLU A 389 3.37 4.53 5.31
CA GLU A 389 3.31 3.13 5.71
C GLU A 389 3.53 2.97 7.22
N ARG A 390 2.68 2.15 7.84
CA ARG A 390 2.71 1.80 9.26
C ARG A 390 2.79 0.29 9.45
N ARG A 391 3.31 -0.12 10.61
CA ARG A 391 3.27 -1.50 11.07
C ARG A 391 1.89 -1.76 11.69
N THR A 392 0.98 -2.33 10.90
CA THR A 392 -0.40 -2.62 11.31
C THR A 392 -0.74 -4.10 11.36
N LEU A 393 0.11 -4.95 10.80
CA LEU A 393 -0.11 -6.38 10.69
C LEU A 393 0.29 -7.08 12.00
N HIS A 394 -0.68 -7.62 12.72
CA HIS A 394 -0.44 -8.34 13.98
C HIS A 394 0.28 -9.67 13.73
N LEU A 395 1.45 -9.88 14.34
CA LEU A 395 2.33 -11.03 14.06
C LEU A 395 2.15 -12.21 15.04
N GLY A 396 1.31 -12.03 16.06
CA GLY A 396 0.96 -13.04 17.04
C GLY A 396 -0.54 -13.30 17.12
N VAL A 397 -0.94 -14.02 18.15
CA VAL A 397 -2.34 -14.17 18.59
C VAL A 397 -2.45 -13.55 19.97
N ASP A 398 -3.53 -12.80 20.22
CA ASP A 398 -3.79 -12.27 21.55
C ASP A 398 -4.86 -13.10 22.24
N VAL A 399 -4.62 -13.47 23.49
CA VAL A 399 -5.55 -14.23 24.32
C VAL A 399 -5.93 -13.39 25.52
N PHE A 400 -7.13 -12.82 25.49
CA PHE A 400 -7.66 -11.94 26.53
C PHE A 400 -8.13 -12.77 27.73
N LEU A 401 -7.64 -12.39 28.90
CA LEU A 401 -7.77 -13.11 30.17
C LEU A 401 -7.84 -12.09 31.31
N ASP A 402 -8.21 -12.54 32.51
CA ASP A 402 -8.09 -11.70 33.70
C ASP A 402 -6.61 -11.47 34.07
N ALA A 403 -6.30 -10.30 34.63
CA ALA A 403 -4.96 -10.00 35.13
C ALA A 403 -4.58 -10.98 36.25
N GLY A 404 -3.35 -11.48 36.24
CA GLY A 404 -2.85 -12.47 37.18
C GLY A 404 -3.13 -13.93 36.80
N GLU A 405 -3.86 -14.20 35.71
CA GLU A 405 -4.07 -15.58 35.24
C GLU A 405 -2.73 -16.24 34.82
N PRO A 406 -2.50 -17.52 35.17
CA PRO A 406 -1.25 -18.20 34.84
C PRO A 406 -1.18 -18.58 33.37
N ILE A 407 -0.03 -18.30 32.74
CA ILE A 407 0.30 -18.70 31.39
C ILE A 407 1.18 -19.95 31.41
N LEU A 408 0.76 -20.96 30.66
CA LEU A 408 1.37 -22.30 30.64
C LEU A 408 2.21 -22.52 29.38
N ALA A 409 3.29 -23.28 29.52
CA ALA A 409 4.12 -23.67 28.39
C ALA A 409 3.45 -24.75 27.54
N PRO A 410 3.16 -24.51 26.24
CA PRO A 410 2.61 -25.53 25.36
C PRO A 410 3.64 -26.61 24.99
N LEU A 411 4.94 -26.33 25.14
CA LEU A 411 6.04 -27.22 24.81
C LEU A 411 7.14 -27.14 25.87
N ASP A 412 8.00 -28.16 25.93
CA ASP A 412 9.27 -28.06 26.65
C ASP A 412 10.16 -27.02 25.97
N GLY A 413 10.86 -26.18 26.75
CA GLY A 413 11.74 -25.14 26.21
C GLY A 413 12.75 -24.61 27.21
N VAL A 414 13.69 -23.82 26.72
CA VAL A 414 14.70 -23.13 27.54
C VAL A 414 14.53 -21.63 27.40
N VAL A 415 14.51 -20.89 28.51
CA VAL A 415 14.42 -19.43 28.47
C VAL A 415 15.68 -18.87 27.79
N ARG A 416 15.53 -18.38 26.56
CA ARG A 416 16.60 -17.72 25.82
C ARG A 416 16.86 -16.33 26.37
N ASP A 417 15.78 -15.60 26.62
CA ASP A 417 15.79 -14.22 27.05
C ASP A 417 14.49 -13.89 27.80
N SER A 418 14.55 -12.94 28.73
CA SER A 418 13.39 -12.39 29.42
C SER A 418 13.63 -10.92 29.76
N ALA A 419 12.61 -10.08 29.54
CA ALA A 419 12.70 -8.65 29.75
C ALA A 419 11.37 -8.06 30.23
N HIS A 420 11.44 -6.97 30.98
CA HIS A 420 10.26 -6.18 31.34
C HIS A 420 10.31 -4.82 30.62
N ARG A 421 9.32 -4.57 29.77
CA ARG A 421 9.19 -3.43 28.85
C ARG A 421 7.88 -2.67 29.13
N PRO A 422 7.80 -1.90 30.23
CA PRO A 422 6.54 -1.27 30.67
C PRO A 422 6.20 0.02 29.91
N ALA A 423 6.95 0.37 28.87
CA ALA A 423 6.67 1.59 28.11
C ALA A 423 5.26 1.53 27.51
N ARG A 424 4.63 2.70 27.37
CA ARG A 424 3.27 2.78 26.82
C ARG A 424 3.22 2.13 25.43
N ARG A 425 2.25 1.24 25.22
CA ARG A 425 2.05 0.42 24.01
C ARG A 425 3.18 -0.58 23.72
N ASP A 426 4.01 -0.87 24.71
CA ASP A 426 5.07 -1.88 24.62
C ASP A 426 4.59 -3.23 25.24
N PHE A 427 5.47 -4.22 25.33
CA PHE A 427 5.18 -5.63 25.65
C PHE A 427 5.00 -5.94 27.14
N GLY A 428 5.28 -5.05 28.08
CA GLY A 428 5.30 -5.44 29.50
C GLY A 428 6.32 -6.53 29.79
N GLY A 429 5.99 -7.50 30.65
CA GLY A 429 6.79 -8.70 30.81
C GLY A 429 6.80 -9.55 29.54
N VAL A 430 7.98 -9.92 29.06
CA VAL A 430 8.17 -10.76 27.87
C VAL A 430 9.18 -11.87 28.12
N VAL A 431 8.85 -13.07 27.65
CA VAL A 431 9.70 -14.27 27.72
C VAL A 431 9.85 -14.86 26.34
N LEU A 432 11.08 -15.18 25.95
CA LEU A 432 11.40 -15.91 24.72
C LEU A 432 11.96 -17.30 25.07
N LEU A 433 11.31 -18.36 24.59
CA LEU A 433 11.75 -19.74 24.78
C LEU A 433 12.38 -20.30 23.50
N ASP A 434 13.52 -20.99 23.66
CA ASP A 434 14.16 -21.82 22.64
C ASP A 434 13.55 -23.22 22.62
N HIS A 435 13.26 -23.70 21.41
CA HIS A 435 12.81 -25.05 21.11
C HIS A 435 13.60 -25.64 19.94
N GLU A 436 13.59 -26.96 19.85
CA GLU A 436 14.14 -27.70 18.71
C GLU A 436 13.12 -28.72 18.22
N THR A 437 13.00 -28.85 16.90
CA THR A 437 12.26 -29.96 16.30
C THR A 437 13.00 -31.28 16.56
N ALA A 438 12.33 -32.42 16.31
CA ALA A 438 12.98 -33.73 16.38
C ALA A 438 14.21 -33.88 15.46
N ALA A 439 14.34 -33.03 14.42
CA ALA A 439 15.48 -33.00 13.51
C ALA A 439 16.57 -31.97 13.89
N GLY A 440 16.47 -31.34 15.06
CA GLY A 440 17.42 -30.32 15.53
C GLY A 440 17.28 -28.95 14.85
N VAL A 441 16.17 -28.70 14.16
CA VAL A 441 15.86 -27.36 13.61
C VAL A 441 15.36 -26.45 14.73
N PRO A 442 15.98 -25.28 14.97
CA PRO A 442 15.56 -24.37 16.04
C PRO A 442 14.31 -23.58 15.66
N PHE A 443 13.49 -23.27 16.66
CA PHE A 443 12.38 -22.30 16.59
C PHE A 443 12.10 -21.75 17.99
N HIS A 444 11.28 -20.70 18.10
CA HIS A 444 11.05 -20.01 19.35
C HIS A 444 9.57 -19.72 19.61
N THR A 445 9.20 -19.57 20.88
CA THR A 445 7.90 -19.01 21.27
C THR A 445 8.12 -17.78 22.14
N LEU A 446 7.35 -16.72 21.88
CA LEU A 446 7.39 -15.49 22.64
C LEU A 446 6.05 -15.25 23.33
N TYR A 447 6.12 -14.91 24.61
CA TYR A 447 4.99 -14.64 25.49
C TYR A 447 5.14 -13.22 26.01
N GLY A 448 4.25 -12.32 25.58
CA GLY A 448 4.22 -10.92 25.95
C GLY A 448 3.03 -10.54 26.82
N HIS A 449 3.06 -9.31 27.34
CA HIS A 449 2.09 -8.71 28.26
C HIS A 449 1.94 -9.47 29.58
N LEU A 450 3.05 -10.06 30.05
CA LEU A 450 3.14 -10.71 31.35
C LEU A 450 3.45 -9.71 32.47
N THR A 451 3.35 -10.16 33.71
CA THR A 451 3.84 -9.44 34.89
C THR A 451 5.36 -9.29 34.87
N ALA A 452 5.91 -8.44 35.74
CA ALA A 452 7.37 -8.28 35.88
C ALA A 452 8.10 -9.51 36.47
N GLU A 453 7.38 -10.50 37.02
CA GLU A 453 7.96 -11.72 37.58
C GLU A 453 8.23 -12.74 36.47
N LEU A 454 9.47 -12.73 35.96
CA LEU A 454 9.87 -13.50 34.78
C LEU A 454 10.92 -14.56 35.14
N PRO A 455 10.91 -15.72 34.47
CA PRO A 455 11.93 -16.74 34.68
C PRO A 455 13.30 -16.24 34.19
N ALA A 456 14.36 -16.70 34.85
CA ALA A 456 15.72 -16.33 34.49
C ALA A 456 16.18 -17.02 33.20
N ARG A 457 17.06 -16.36 32.43
CA ARG A 457 17.72 -16.94 31.25
C ARG A 457 18.41 -18.28 31.59
N GLY A 458 18.23 -19.26 30.72
CA GLY A 458 18.74 -20.63 30.87
C GLY A 458 17.83 -21.56 31.67
N THR A 459 16.74 -21.06 32.25
CA THR A 459 15.76 -21.89 32.96
C THR A 459 15.08 -22.86 31.99
N ARG A 460 15.00 -24.13 32.35
CA ARG A 460 14.23 -25.14 31.60
C ARG A 460 12.78 -25.10 32.06
N ILE A 461 11.86 -24.92 31.12
CA ILE A 461 10.42 -24.95 31.35
C ILE A 461 9.86 -26.22 30.73
N ALA A 462 9.22 -27.04 31.55
CA ALA A 462 8.52 -28.23 31.06
C ALA A 462 7.13 -27.85 30.53
N ARG A 463 6.64 -28.59 29.54
CA ARG A 463 5.27 -28.48 29.02
C ARG A 463 4.25 -28.56 30.16
N GLY A 464 3.34 -27.59 30.20
CA GLY A 464 2.30 -27.45 31.22
C GLY A 464 2.74 -26.69 32.48
N SER A 465 4.02 -26.32 32.62
CA SER A 465 4.48 -25.46 33.70
C SER A 465 4.14 -24.00 33.45
N VAL A 466 3.97 -23.23 34.53
CA VAL A 466 3.75 -21.79 34.46
C VAL A 466 5.02 -21.08 33.95
N ILE A 467 4.87 -20.26 32.91
CA ILE A 467 5.93 -19.40 32.37
C ILE A 467 5.88 -18.01 33.01
N GLY A 468 4.69 -17.53 33.35
CA GLY A 468 4.43 -16.22 33.95
C GLY A 468 2.94 -16.01 34.14
N HIS A 469 2.54 -14.79 34.50
CA HIS A 469 1.13 -14.42 34.71
C HIS A 469 0.77 -13.22 33.83
N VAL A 470 -0.51 -13.09 33.46
CA VAL A 470 -1.00 -11.95 32.68
C VAL A 470 -0.81 -10.64 33.45
N GLY A 471 -0.17 -9.65 32.84
CA GLY A 471 0.08 -8.34 33.45
C GLY A 471 -1.13 -7.41 33.34
N GLY A 472 -1.34 -6.59 34.38
CA GLY A 472 -2.34 -5.52 34.38
C GLY A 472 -1.91 -4.30 33.55
N PRO A 473 -2.84 -3.37 33.21
CA PRO A 473 -2.54 -2.19 32.39
C PRO A 473 -1.39 -1.32 32.92
N GLU A 474 -1.20 -1.30 34.24
CA GLU A 474 -0.13 -0.59 34.94
C GLU A 474 1.28 -1.11 34.66
N GLU A 475 1.43 -2.37 34.26
CA GLU A 475 2.74 -3.01 34.03
C GLU A 475 2.90 -3.61 32.62
N ASN A 476 1.81 -3.82 31.89
CA ASN A 476 1.83 -4.47 30.58
C ASN A 476 1.99 -3.52 29.38
N GLY A 477 2.16 -2.21 29.64
CA GLY A 477 2.22 -1.17 28.61
C GLY A 477 0.91 -0.40 28.39
N GLY A 478 -0.09 -0.53 29.28
CA GLY A 478 -1.37 0.17 29.19
C GLY A 478 -2.41 -0.53 28.32
N TRP A 479 -2.20 -1.81 28.01
CA TRP A 479 -3.13 -2.63 27.25
C TRP A 479 -4.18 -3.26 28.18
N ALA A 480 -5.37 -3.55 27.63
CA ALA A 480 -6.30 -4.44 28.30
C ALA A 480 -5.59 -5.80 28.62
N PRO A 481 -5.78 -6.42 29.80
CA PRO A 481 -5.10 -7.67 30.15
C PRO A 481 -5.27 -8.79 29.10
N HIS A 482 -4.14 -9.28 28.58
CA HIS A 482 -4.08 -10.38 27.63
C HIS A 482 -2.68 -10.99 27.58
N LEU A 483 -2.57 -12.20 27.03
CA LEU A 483 -1.32 -12.79 26.57
C LEU A 483 -1.13 -12.46 25.09
N HIS A 484 0.04 -11.96 24.71
CA HIS A 484 0.48 -11.98 23.30
C HIS A 484 1.38 -13.19 23.06
N LEU A 485 0.97 -14.07 22.15
CA LEU A 485 1.71 -15.29 21.80
C LEU A 485 2.20 -15.22 20.35
N GLN A 486 3.52 -15.24 20.15
CA GLN A 486 4.14 -15.41 18.84
C GLN A 486 4.87 -16.74 18.75
N LEU A 487 4.74 -17.39 17.61
CA LEU A 487 5.58 -18.50 17.19
C LEU A 487 6.59 -17.96 16.18
N LEU A 488 7.88 -18.25 16.35
CA LEU A 488 8.97 -17.62 15.59
C LEU A 488 9.86 -18.70 14.94
N SER A 489 10.04 -18.65 13.63
CA SER A 489 11.06 -19.46 12.93
C SER A 489 12.48 -18.91 13.14
N THR A 490 12.59 -17.60 13.40
CA THR A 490 13.81 -16.89 13.79
C THR A 490 13.41 -15.64 14.58
N HIS A 491 14.27 -15.20 15.50
CA HIS A 491 14.09 -13.95 16.23
C HIS A 491 14.98 -12.81 15.66
N LEU A 492 15.58 -12.98 14.48
CA LEU A 492 16.39 -11.97 13.78
C LEU A 492 17.57 -11.39 14.60
N GLY A 493 18.10 -12.15 15.55
CA GLY A 493 19.12 -11.66 16.49
C GLY A 493 18.58 -10.78 17.64
N ALA A 494 17.28 -10.47 17.69
CA ALA A 494 16.72 -9.45 18.59
C ALA A 494 16.31 -9.93 20.00
N GLY A 495 16.27 -11.24 20.28
CA GLY A 495 15.83 -11.74 21.60
C GLY A 495 14.40 -11.28 21.93
N CYS A 496 14.18 -10.77 23.14
CA CYS A 496 12.89 -10.16 23.53
C CYS A 496 12.59 -8.80 22.86
N GLY A 497 13.48 -8.32 21.98
CA GLY A 497 13.31 -7.12 21.18
C GLY A 497 12.65 -7.33 19.82
N VAL A 498 12.15 -8.53 19.51
CA VAL A 498 11.37 -8.76 18.28
C VAL A 498 10.07 -7.95 18.28
N ASP A 499 9.60 -7.60 17.09
CA ASP A 499 8.36 -6.87 16.91
C ASP A 499 7.14 -7.80 16.94
N GLY A 500 6.08 -7.38 17.65
CA GLY A 500 4.76 -8.02 17.61
C GLY A 500 3.90 -7.60 16.43
N VAL A 501 4.37 -6.64 15.64
CA VAL A 501 3.66 -6.03 14.51
C VAL A 501 4.59 -5.83 13.31
N GLY A 502 4.07 -6.12 12.11
CA GLY A 502 4.77 -5.97 10.84
C GLY A 502 4.02 -5.06 9.88
N THR A 503 4.57 -4.85 8.70
CA THR A 503 3.91 -4.12 7.61
C THR A 503 3.07 -5.06 6.75
N LEU A 504 1.96 -4.56 6.20
CA LEU A 504 1.14 -5.31 5.26
C LEU A 504 1.88 -5.68 3.98
N ALA A 505 2.74 -4.78 3.48
CA ALA A 505 3.49 -4.98 2.24
C ALA A 505 4.48 -6.15 2.34
N GLU A 506 4.91 -6.51 3.56
CA GLU A 506 5.84 -7.61 3.82
C GLU A 506 5.14 -8.81 4.49
N ARG A 507 3.82 -8.96 4.32
CA ARG A 507 3.02 -10.03 4.94
C ARG A 507 3.65 -11.43 4.79
N ASP A 508 4.06 -11.81 3.58
CA ASP A 508 4.60 -13.15 3.30
C ASP A 508 5.95 -13.39 4.00
N LEU A 509 6.78 -12.34 4.08
CA LEU A 509 8.02 -12.36 4.86
C LEU A 509 7.68 -12.59 6.34
N TRP A 510 6.75 -11.80 6.88
CA TRP A 510 6.37 -11.86 8.28
C TRP A 510 5.68 -13.18 8.66
N GLU A 511 4.90 -13.79 7.76
CA GLU A 511 4.31 -15.13 7.94
C GLU A 511 5.38 -16.23 8.00
N SER A 512 6.47 -16.10 7.23
CA SER A 512 7.59 -17.03 7.29
C SER A 512 8.41 -16.88 8.58
N VAL A 513 8.61 -15.64 9.03
CA VAL A 513 9.29 -15.33 10.32
C VAL A 513 8.43 -15.73 11.51
N ASN A 514 7.13 -15.48 11.45
CA ASN A 514 6.17 -15.71 12.53
C ASN A 514 5.09 -16.69 12.06
N PRO A 515 5.30 -18.02 12.09
CA PRO A 515 4.26 -18.97 11.67
C PRO A 515 2.99 -18.88 12.53
N ASP A 516 1.87 -19.39 11.99
CA ASP A 516 0.56 -19.37 12.65
C ASP A 516 0.59 -20.00 14.06
N PRO A 517 0.35 -19.22 15.14
CA PRO A 517 0.29 -19.72 16.51
C PRO A 517 -0.78 -20.80 16.73
N ASN A 518 -1.78 -20.94 15.85
CA ASN A 518 -2.76 -22.03 15.93
C ASN A 518 -2.13 -23.42 15.80
N LEU A 519 -0.89 -23.52 15.29
CA LEU A 519 -0.09 -24.74 15.35
C LEU A 519 0.19 -25.20 16.79
N LEU A 520 0.10 -24.31 17.78
CA LEU A 520 0.19 -24.62 19.20
C LEU A 520 -1.19 -24.67 19.86
N LEU A 521 -2.12 -23.80 19.46
CA LEU A 521 -3.43 -23.69 20.11
C LEU A 521 -4.43 -24.78 19.70
N GLY A 522 -4.32 -25.32 18.48
CA GLY A 522 -5.16 -26.42 18.00
C GLY A 522 -6.65 -26.08 17.82
N LEU A 523 -6.99 -24.83 17.51
CA LEU A 523 -8.38 -24.38 17.39
C LEU A 523 -8.97 -24.80 16.03
N PRO A 524 -10.14 -25.47 15.99
CA PRO A 524 -10.72 -26.01 14.75
C PRO A 524 -11.03 -24.97 13.66
N GLY A 525 -11.34 -23.74 14.05
CA GLY A 525 -11.63 -22.63 13.14
C GLY A 525 -10.41 -21.83 12.67
N GLY A 526 -9.21 -22.13 13.20
CA GLY A 526 -8.03 -21.30 13.01
C GLY A 526 -8.09 -19.96 13.74
N VAL A 527 -6.96 -19.26 13.77
CA VAL A 527 -6.86 -17.89 14.33
C VAL A 527 -6.39 -16.86 13.30
N ARG A 528 -6.09 -17.31 12.07
CA ARG A 528 -5.63 -16.44 10.98
C ARG A 528 -6.77 -15.55 10.50
N ALA A 529 -6.51 -14.24 10.44
CA ALA A 529 -7.41 -13.29 9.81
C ALA A 529 -7.45 -13.51 8.29
N GLU A 530 -8.65 -13.42 7.70
CA GLU A 530 -8.76 -13.41 6.26
C GLU A 530 -8.09 -12.15 5.69
N PRO A 531 -7.26 -12.28 4.64
CA PRO A 531 -6.73 -11.09 3.99
C PRO A 531 -7.89 -10.23 3.46
N PRO A 532 -7.85 -8.90 3.65
CA PRO A 532 -8.85 -8.03 3.05
C PRO A 532 -8.80 -8.19 1.53
N ARG A 533 -9.95 -8.34 0.88
CA ARG A 533 -10.05 -8.37 -0.60
C ARG A 533 -9.41 -7.11 -1.18
N ALA A 534 -8.71 -7.17 -2.30
CA ALA A 534 -8.22 -5.95 -2.93
C ALA A 534 -9.39 -5.07 -3.41
N THR A 535 -9.20 -3.75 -3.44
CA THR A 535 -10.26 -2.82 -3.90
C THR A 535 -10.68 -3.11 -5.34
N ALA A 536 -9.74 -3.53 -6.19
CA ALA A 536 -10.03 -4.01 -7.54
C ALA A 536 -10.91 -5.27 -7.57
N ASP A 537 -10.71 -6.21 -6.62
CA ASP A 537 -11.52 -7.43 -6.53
C ASP A 537 -12.95 -7.10 -6.06
N VAL A 538 -13.08 -6.19 -5.09
CA VAL A 538 -14.40 -5.71 -4.62
C VAL A 538 -15.13 -5.02 -5.76
N LEU A 539 -14.46 -4.17 -6.54
CA LEU A 539 -15.05 -3.50 -7.69
C LEU A 539 -15.45 -4.50 -8.78
N THR A 540 -14.60 -5.47 -9.09
CA THR A 540 -14.89 -6.53 -10.07
C THR A 540 -16.10 -7.35 -9.64
N ALA A 541 -16.16 -7.78 -8.38
CA ALA A 541 -17.29 -8.50 -7.82
C ALA A 541 -18.57 -7.64 -7.81
N ARG A 542 -18.47 -6.35 -7.50
CA ARG A 542 -19.60 -5.43 -7.55
C ARG A 542 -20.16 -5.31 -8.98
N CYS A 543 -19.29 -5.18 -9.98
CA CYS A 543 -19.68 -5.09 -11.38
C CYS A 543 -20.36 -6.35 -11.92
N SER A 544 -20.06 -7.52 -11.35
CA SER A 544 -20.68 -8.80 -11.73
C SER A 544 -21.94 -9.13 -10.92
N LEU A 545 -22.02 -8.70 -9.66
CA LEU A 545 -23.09 -9.11 -8.74
C LEU A 545 -24.18 -8.05 -8.53
N LEU A 546 -23.89 -6.76 -8.71
CA LEU A 546 -24.83 -5.67 -8.43
C LEU A 546 -25.26 -4.94 -9.71
N SER A 547 -26.47 -4.35 -9.68
CA SER A 547 -26.98 -3.55 -10.79
C SER A 547 -26.10 -2.32 -11.05
N ARG A 548 -25.81 -2.04 -12.32
CA ARG A 548 -25.05 -0.86 -12.76
C ARG A 548 -25.74 0.47 -12.44
N THR A 549 -27.03 0.45 -12.12
CA THR A 549 -27.78 1.64 -11.67
C THR A 549 -27.35 2.11 -10.28
N LEU A 550 -26.72 1.23 -9.47
CA LEU A 550 -26.16 1.60 -8.17
C LEU A 550 -24.81 2.29 -8.38
N SER A 551 -24.85 3.61 -8.58
CA SER A 551 -23.68 4.44 -8.86
C SER A 551 -22.61 4.34 -7.77
N ILE A 552 -21.36 4.50 -8.20
CA ILE A 552 -20.19 4.62 -7.35
C ILE A 552 -19.65 6.05 -7.49
N SER A 553 -19.33 6.69 -6.38
CA SER A 553 -18.79 8.05 -6.36
C SER A 553 -17.30 8.05 -6.71
N TYR A 554 -16.83 9.19 -7.27
CA TYR A 554 -15.44 9.48 -7.65
C TYR A 554 -14.90 8.67 -8.85
N ALA A 555 -13.83 9.19 -9.48
CA ALA A 555 -13.14 8.51 -10.58
C ALA A 555 -12.37 7.28 -10.09
N GLU A 556 -11.72 7.41 -8.93
CA GLU A 556 -11.14 6.31 -8.16
C GLU A 556 -12.07 5.99 -6.99
N PRO A 557 -12.75 4.83 -7.00
CA PRO A 557 -13.68 4.47 -5.94
C PRO A 557 -12.99 4.38 -4.57
N LEU A 558 -13.57 5.05 -3.57
CA LEU A 558 -13.12 4.93 -2.18
C LEU A 558 -13.69 3.65 -1.55
N ARG A 559 -12.82 2.84 -0.93
CA ARG A 559 -13.23 1.69 -0.13
C ARG A 559 -13.21 2.07 1.35
N ILE A 560 -14.35 2.52 1.84
CA ILE A 560 -14.52 2.83 3.25
C ILE A 560 -14.73 1.56 4.07
N VAL A 561 -13.92 1.38 5.11
CA VAL A 561 -13.97 0.21 6.01
C VAL A 561 -14.45 0.58 7.41
N ARG A 562 -14.39 1.86 7.80
CA ARG A 562 -14.81 2.33 9.12
C ARG A 562 -15.46 3.71 9.07
N GLY A 563 -16.38 3.99 10.00
CA GLY A 563 -16.87 5.34 10.26
C GLY A 563 -16.91 5.64 11.77
N ALA A 564 -16.59 6.88 12.15
CA ALA A 564 -16.69 7.34 13.53
C ALA A 564 -17.04 8.83 13.59
N GLY A 565 -18.19 9.15 14.20
CA GLY A 565 -18.66 10.54 14.27
C GLY A 565 -18.83 11.13 12.86
N ALA A 566 -18.13 12.22 12.56
CA ALA A 566 -18.16 12.86 11.24
C ALA A 566 -17.10 12.33 10.25
N HIS A 567 -16.38 11.24 10.57
CA HIS A 567 -15.29 10.74 9.72
C HIS A 567 -15.58 9.35 9.16
N LEU A 568 -15.12 9.13 7.93
CA LEU A 568 -14.99 7.82 7.28
C LEU A 568 -13.51 7.48 7.13
N TYR A 569 -13.14 6.20 7.19
CA TYR A 569 -11.76 5.74 7.05
C TYR A 569 -11.68 4.69 5.94
N ASP A 570 -10.72 4.85 5.05
CA ASP A 570 -10.43 3.87 4.00
C ASP A 570 -9.59 2.68 4.53
N GLU A 571 -9.31 1.72 3.65
CA GLU A 571 -8.48 0.54 3.94
C GLU A 571 -7.02 0.86 4.29
N HIS A 572 -6.56 2.09 4.07
CA HIS A 572 -5.23 2.57 4.40
C HIS A 572 -5.22 3.35 5.73
N GLY A 573 -6.39 3.53 6.36
CA GLY A 573 -6.55 4.31 7.58
C GLY A 573 -6.67 5.82 7.34
N THR A 574 -6.73 6.27 6.09
CA THR A 574 -6.93 7.69 5.74
C THR A 574 -8.28 8.16 6.24
N ALA A 575 -8.30 9.24 7.03
CA ALA A 575 -9.54 9.83 7.52
C ALA A 575 -10.11 10.84 6.50
N TYR A 576 -11.39 10.70 6.17
CA TYR A 576 -12.17 11.61 5.36
C TYR A 576 -13.24 12.28 6.22
N LEU A 577 -13.27 13.60 6.25
CA LEU A 577 -14.38 14.34 6.86
C LEU A 577 -15.62 14.22 5.97
N ASP A 578 -16.68 13.61 6.49
CA ASP A 578 -17.92 13.35 5.77
C ASP A 578 -18.85 14.57 5.83
N LEU A 579 -18.91 15.28 4.70
CA LEU A 579 -19.76 16.45 4.50
C LEU A 579 -20.96 16.16 3.59
N VAL A 580 -21.25 14.89 3.30
CA VAL A 580 -22.25 14.49 2.31
C VAL A 580 -23.37 13.67 2.94
N ASN A 581 -23.05 12.69 3.80
CA ASN A 581 -24.06 11.76 4.30
C ASN A 581 -24.95 12.40 5.38
N ASN A 582 -26.25 12.49 5.10
CA ASN A 582 -27.26 12.91 6.07
C ASN A 582 -27.99 11.74 6.77
N VAL A 583 -27.84 10.50 6.27
CA VAL A 583 -28.36 9.25 6.90
C VAL A 583 -27.75 9.06 8.29
N CYS A 584 -26.43 9.24 8.40
CA CYS A 584 -25.73 9.18 9.67
C CYS A 584 -25.88 10.49 10.45
N HIS A 585 -27.13 10.89 10.74
CA HIS A 585 -27.49 12.20 11.29
C HIS A 585 -26.78 12.54 12.60
N VAL A 586 -26.62 11.55 13.49
CA VAL A 586 -25.90 11.70 14.77
C VAL A 586 -24.44 11.21 14.70
N GLY A 587 -23.91 11.05 13.49
CA GLY A 587 -22.57 10.52 13.22
C GLY A 587 -22.52 9.00 13.05
N HIS A 588 -21.49 8.55 12.34
CA HIS A 588 -21.20 7.15 12.06
C HIS A 588 -20.94 6.36 13.35
N ALA A 589 -21.50 5.15 13.42
CA ALA A 589 -21.36 4.22 14.53
C ALA A 589 -21.68 4.81 15.93
N HIS A 590 -22.66 5.73 16.01
CA HIS A 590 -22.97 6.41 17.26
C HIS A 590 -23.32 5.39 18.38
N PRO A 591 -22.57 5.36 19.50
CA PRO A 591 -22.58 4.23 20.44
C PRO A 591 -23.95 4.03 21.09
N ARG A 592 -24.68 5.12 21.33
CA ARG A 592 -26.02 5.08 21.93
C ARG A 592 -27.07 4.46 21.00
N VAL A 593 -26.91 4.60 19.68
CA VAL A 593 -27.82 4.04 18.67
C VAL A 593 -27.53 2.56 18.49
N VAL A 594 -26.25 2.21 18.31
CA VAL A 594 -25.78 0.82 18.17
C VAL A 594 -26.25 -0.02 19.35
N ARG A 595 -26.01 0.46 20.58
CA ARG A 595 -26.44 -0.24 21.80
C ARG A 595 -27.95 -0.41 21.86
N ALA A 596 -28.73 0.65 21.63
CA ALA A 596 -30.20 0.56 21.71
C ALA A 596 -30.78 -0.44 20.70
N ALA A 597 -30.22 -0.47 19.48
CA ALA A 597 -30.63 -1.42 18.45
C ALA A 597 -30.22 -2.86 18.81
N ALA A 598 -28.97 -3.09 19.22
CA ALA A 598 -28.47 -4.40 19.62
C ALA A 598 -29.27 -4.98 20.81
N ASP A 599 -29.49 -4.16 21.85
CA ASP A 599 -30.26 -4.55 23.04
C ASP A 599 -31.69 -4.95 22.66
N GLN A 600 -32.35 -4.21 21.78
CA GLN A 600 -33.71 -4.52 21.34
C GLN A 600 -33.76 -5.77 20.46
N MET A 601 -32.83 -5.93 19.50
CA MET A 601 -32.76 -7.11 18.61
C MET A 601 -32.51 -8.40 19.38
N ALA A 602 -31.68 -8.36 20.43
CA ALA A 602 -31.43 -9.51 21.30
C ALA A 602 -32.67 -9.89 22.14
N ARG A 603 -33.61 -8.96 22.35
CA ARG A 603 -34.82 -9.17 23.17
C ARG A 603 -36.05 -9.53 22.33
N LEU A 604 -36.40 -8.71 21.33
CA LEU A 604 -37.61 -8.85 20.53
C LEU A 604 -37.57 -7.98 19.26
N ASN A 605 -37.85 -8.59 18.10
CA ASN A 605 -38.08 -7.90 16.83
C ASN A 605 -39.25 -8.56 16.08
N THR A 606 -40.44 -7.94 16.11
CA THR A 606 -41.67 -8.53 15.55
C THR A 606 -42.57 -7.47 14.91
N ASN A 607 -43.61 -7.91 14.21
CA ASN A 607 -44.59 -7.04 13.56
C ASN A 607 -45.57 -6.39 14.57
N THR A 608 -46.25 -5.33 14.13
CA THR A 608 -47.10 -4.47 14.97
C THR A 608 -48.46 -5.07 15.37
N ARG A 609 -48.74 -6.34 15.03
CA ARG A 609 -49.98 -7.02 15.46
C ARG A 609 -49.90 -7.49 16.92
N TYR A 610 -48.70 -7.51 17.50
CA TYR A 610 -48.47 -7.76 18.92
C TYR A 610 -48.15 -6.45 19.62
N LEU A 611 -48.67 -6.28 20.83
CA LEU A 611 -48.46 -5.05 21.61
C LEU A 611 -47.04 -5.01 22.19
N HIS A 612 -46.37 -3.86 22.05
CA HIS A 612 -45.12 -3.54 22.72
C HIS A 612 -44.94 -2.02 22.85
N ASP A 613 -44.29 -1.56 23.92
CA ASP A 613 -44.27 -0.13 24.28
C ASP A 613 -43.43 0.75 23.34
N LEU A 614 -42.42 0.17 22.69
CA LEU A 614 -41.41 0.93 21.96
C LEU A 614 -42.00 1.73 20.78
N ILE A 615 -42.93 1.13 20.03
CA ILE A 615 -43.55 1.81 18.87
C ILE A 615 -44.42 2.99 19.30
N VAL A 616 -45.19 2.84 20.38
CA VAL A 616 -46.03 3.91 20.94
C VAL A 616 -45.16 5.01 21.56
N THR A 617 -44.09 4.61 22.26
CA THR A 617 -43.14 5.55 22.85
C THR A 617 -42.45 6.40 21.79
N TYR A 618 -42.03 5.78 20.68
CA TYR A 618 -41.42 6.49 19.57
C TYR A 618 -42.43 7.40 18.87
N ALA A 619 -43.64 6.91 18.54
CA ALA A 619 -44.69 7.71 17.91
C ALA A 619 -45.02 8.95 18.74
N ARG A 620 -45.22 8.82 20.07
CA ARG A 620 -45.48 9.95 20.97
C ARG A 620 -44.35 10.97 20.98
N ARG A 621 -43.10 10.52 20.98
CA ARG A 621 -41.93 11.42 20.96
C ARG A 621 -41.81 12.14 19.63
N LEU A 622 -42.09 11.45 18.52
CA LEU A 622 -42.05 12.04 17.18
C LEU A 622 -43.15 13.09 17.02
N THR A 623 -44.41 12.76 17.36
CA THR A 623 -45.53 13.71 17.22
C THR A 623 -45.40 14.91 18.14
N ALA A 624 -44.75 14.77 19.30
CA ALA A 624 -44.46 15.91 20.18
C ALA A 624 -43.50 16.95 19.58
N THR A 625 -42.82 16.62 18.47
CA THR A 625 -41.98 17.57 17.73
C THR A 625 -42.71 18.23 16.57
N LEU A 626 -43.94 17.84 16.25
CA LEU A 626 -44.73 18.38 15.15
C LEU A 626 -45.74 19.42 15.68
N PRO A 627 -46.07 20.46 14.90
CA PRO A 627 -47.13 21.39 15.27
C PRO A 627 -48.53 20.76 15.15
N ASP A 628 -49.48 21.25 15.94
CA ASP A 628 -50.88 20.87 15.81
C ASP A 628 -51.41 21.18 14.39
N PRO A 629 -52.28 20.32 13.81
CA PRO A 629 -52.90 19.13 14.40
C PRO A 629 -52.16 17.79 14.12
N LEU A 630 -50.90 17.81 13.67
CA LEU A 630 -50.16 16.63 13.21
C LEU A 630 -49.85 15.66 14.37
N SER A 631 -50.65 14.61 14.52
CA SER A 631 -50.66 13.76 15.73
C SER A 631 -50.75 12.24 15.47
N VAL A 632 -50.81 11.80 14.21
CA VAL A 632 -50.94 10.38 13.82
C VAL A 632 -49.78 9.98 12.92
N VAL A 633 -49.20 8.80 13.16
CA VAL A 633 -47.99 8.32 12.46
C VAL A 633 -48.24 6.98 11.79
N PHE A 634 -47.84 6.88 10.53
CA PHE A 634 -47.59 5.61 9.85
C PHE A 634 -46.08 5.38 9.79
N LEU A 635 -45.60 4.24 10.33
CA LEU A 635 -44.20 3.86 10.22
C LEU A 635 -44.00 2.98 8.99
N VAL A 636 -43.00 3.34 8.19
CA VAL A 636 -42.58 2.67 6.95
C VAL A 636 -41.05 2.49 6.95
N ASN A 637 -40.49 1.87 5.92
CA ASN A 637 -39.08 1.49 5.86
C ASN A 637 -38.24 2.37 4.94
N SER A 638 -38.83 3.31 4.20
CA SER A 638 -38.09 4.27 3.37
C SER A 638 -38.88 5.56 3.08
N GLY A 639 -38.18 6.62 2.67
CA GLY A 639 -38.82 7.85 2.18
C GLY A 639 -39.70 7.60 0.94
N SER A 640 -39.33 6.65 0.07
CA SER A 640 -40.18 6.24 -1.05
C SER A 640 -41.51 5.64 -0.58
N GLU A 641 -41.50 4.77 0.43
CA GLU A 641 -42.75 4.22 0.96
C GLU A 641 -43.60 5.29 1.66
N ALA A 642 -42.96 6.25 2.32
CA ALA A 642 -43.65 7.36 2.98
C ALA A 642 -44.37 8.25 1.96
N ASN A 643 -43.66 8.67 0.90
CA ASN A 643 -44.22 9.51 -0.15
C ASN A 643 -45.30 8.77 -0.97
N ASP A 644 -45.11 7.48 -1.28
CA ASP A 644 -46.13 6.70 -1.99
C ASP A 644 -47.41 6.53 -1.15
N LEU A 645 -47.26 6.24 0.15
CA LEU A 645 -48.39 6.18 1.07
C LEU A 645 -49.09 7.53 1.19
N ALA A 646 -48.34 8.63 1.29
CA ALA A 646 -48.90 9.98 1.32
C ALA A 646 -49.74 10.27 0.06
N LEU A 647 -49.21 9.98 -1.13
CA LEU A 647 -49.97 10.12 -2.39
C LEU A 647 -51.22 9.25 -2.41
N ARG A 648 -51.13 8.00 -1.92
CA ARG A 648 -52.27 7.09 -1.84
C ARG A 648 -53.36 7.65 -0.91
N LEU A 649 -52.98 8.17 0.26
CA LEU A 649 -53.91 8.78 1.22
C LEU A 649 -54.57 10.03 0.61
N SER A 650 -53.80 10.90 -0.04
CA SER A 650 -54.33 12.10 -0.69
C SER A 650 -55.33 11.77 -1.79
N ARG A 651 -55.03 10.77 -2.64
CA ARG A 651 -55.96 10.30 -3.69
C ARG A 651 -57.23 9.68 -3.11
N ALA A 652 -57.10 8.90 -2.03
CA ALA A 652 -58.26 8.30 -1.37
C ALA A 652 -59.16 9.36 -0.70
N HIS A 653 -58.56 10.41 -0.14
CA HIS A 653 -59.28 11.50 0.51
C HIS A 653 -60.01 12.41 -0.50
N THR A 654 -59.33 12.79 -1.58
CA THR A 654 -59.83 13.78 -2.55
C THR A 654 -60.64 13.16 -3.69
N GLY A 655 -60.43 11.88 -3.98
CA GLY A 655 -60.95 11.21 -5.19
C GLY A 655 -60.25 11.65 -6.49
N ALA A 656 -59.28 12.57 -6.42
CA ALA A 656 -58.54 13.09 -7.57
C ALA A 656 -57.30 12.23 -7.88
N ARG A 657 -56.75 12.40 -9.09
CA ARG A 657 -55.51 11.72 -9.53
C ARG A 657 -54.34 12.68 -9.76
N ALA A 658 -54.62 13.93 -10.13
CA ALA A 658 -53.59 14.87 -10.51
C ALA A 658 -52.69 15.26 -9.31
N VAL A 659 -51.41 15.56 -9.56
CA VAL A 659 -50.44 15.94 -8.53
C VAL A 659 -49.63 17.15 -9.00
N LEU A 660 -49.45 18.13 -8.12
CA LEU A 660 -48.56 19.26 -8.36
C LEU A 660 -47.22 19.00 -7.66
N VAL A 661 -46.13 19.24 -8.38
CA VAL A 661 -44.75 19.11 -7.90
C VAL A 661 -43.93 20.32 -8.32
N LEU A 662 -42.82 20.58 -7.64
CA LEU A 662 -41.84 21.57 -8.09
C LEU A 662 -40.94 20.98 -9.17
N ASP A 663 -40.49 21.82 -10.09
CA ASP A 663 -39.48 21.45 -11.08
C ASP A 663 -38.19 20.95 -10.39
N HIS A 664 -37.46 20.05 -11.05
CA HIS A 664 -36.28 19.34 -10.53
C HIS A 664 -36.48 18.46 -9.29
N ALA A 665 -37.71 18.32 -8.76
CA ALA A 665 -37.96 17.53 -7.57
C ALA A 665 -37.69 16.02 -7.75
N TYR A 666 -37.32 15.36 -6.64
CA TYR A 666 -37.19 13.90 -6.55
C TYR A 666 -37.79 13.39 -5.25
N HIS A 667 -38.86 12.60 -5.36
CA HIS A 667 -39.62 12.12 -4.21
C HIS A 667 -39.48 10.61 -3.96
N GLY A 668 -38.72 9.87 -4.77
CA GLY A 668 -38.42 8.46 -4.54
C GLY A 668 -38.33 7.62 -5.81
N ASN A 669 -38.25 6.30 -5.61
CA ASN A 669 -37.92 5.32 -6.66
C ASN A 669 -39.04 4.31 -6.98
N LEU A 670 -40.18 4.36 -6.29
CA LEU A 670 -41.36 3.58 -6.67
C LEU A 670 -41.97 4.14 -7.95
N ALA A 671 -42.70 3.31 -8.71
CA ALA A 671 -43.25 3.71 -10.02
C ALA A 671 -44.08 5.01 -9.94
N SER A 672 -44.97 5.10 -8.95
CA SER A 672 -45.77 6.28 -8.64
C SER A 672 -44.94 7.55 -8.35
N LEU A 673 -43.75 7.39 -7.79
CA LEU A 673 -42.84 8.48 -7.41
C LEU A 673 -41.90 8.87 -8.53
N ILE A 674 -41.47 7.92 -9.35
CA ILE A 674 -40.76 8.19 -10.61
C ILE A 674 -41.66 9.02 -11.53
N GLU A 675 -42.94 8.67 -11.63
CA GLU A 675 -43.94 9.42 -12.43
C GLU A 675 -44.07 10.88 -12.03
N ILE A 676 -43.97 11.19 -10.73
CA ILE A 676 -44.11 12.56 -10.20
C ILE A 676 -42.78 13.28 -9.98
N SER A 677 -41.63 12.70 -10.32
CA SER A 677 -40.31 13.31 -10.09
C SER A 677 -39.72 13.88 -11.40
N PRO A 678 -39.73 15.21 -11.63
CA PRO A 678 -39.16 15.81 -12.83
C PRO A 678 -37.72 15.40 -13.08
N TYR A 679 -36.92 15.26 -12.01
CA TYR A 679 -35.55 14.76 -12.08
C TYR A 679 -35.43 13.40 -12.79
N LYS A 680 -36.45 12.55 -12.72
CA LYS A 680 -36.47 11.22 -13.34
C LYS A 680 -37.15 11.21 -14.70
N PHE A 681 -38.34 11.77 -14.85
CA PHE A 681 -39.08 11.67 -16.12
C PHE A 681 -38.56 12.63 -17.21
N ALA A 682 -37.89 13.73 -16.83
CA ALA A 682 -37.25 14.66 -17.77
C ALA A 682 -35.76 14.36 -18.01
N GLY A 683 -35.15 13.52 -17.17
CA GLY A 683 -33.76 13.10 -17.28
C GLY A 683 -33.54 11.91 -18.24
N PRO A 684 -32.28 11.47 -18.41
CA PRO A 684 -31.94 10.31 -19.23
C PRO A 684 -32.71 9.04 -18.83
N GLY A 685 -33.40 8.42 -19.80
CA GLY A 685 -34.21 7.23 -19.58
C GLY A 685 -35.66 7.51 -19.15
N GLY A 686 -36.06 8.77 -18.99
CA GLY A 686 -37.45 9.16 -18.74
C GLY A 686 -38.32 9.08 -20.00
N SER A 687 -39.62 8.86 -19.80
CA SER A 687 -40.65 8.81 -20.87
C SER A 687 -41.43 10.13 -21.00
N GLY A 688 -40.97 11.20 -20.37
CA GLY A 688 -41.64 12.49 -20.33
C GLY A 688 -42.68 12.59 -19.21
N ARG A 689 -43.17 13.82 -19.00
CA ARG A 689 -44.13 14.15 -17.93
C ARG A 689 -45.47 13.42 -18.15
N PRO A 690 -45.96 12.61 -17.20
CA PRO A 690 -47.29 12.02 -17.28
C PRO A 690 -48.41 13.07 -17.26
N GLN A 691 -49.54 12.80 -17.93
CA GLN A 691 -50.65 13.76 -18.08
C GLN A 691 -51.23 14.24 -16.74
N HIS A 692 -51.21 13.38 -15.72
CA HIS A 692 -51.75 13.70 -14.39
C HIS A 692 -50.76 14.47 -13.51
N VAL A 693 -49.59 14.85 -14.01
CA VAL A 693 -48.57 15.58 -13.23
C VAL A 693 -48.46 17.01 -13.74
N GLN A 694 -48.66 17.97 -12.83
CA GLN A 694 -48.43 19.39 -13.08
C GLN A 694 -47.12 19.81 -12.41
N VAL A 695 -46.26 20.50 -13.17
CA VAL A 695 -44.94 20.91 -12.69
C VAL A 695 -44.95 22.43 -12.55
N CYS A 696 -44.84 22.89 -11.31
CA CYS A 696 -44.67 24.30 -10.98
C CYS A 696 -43.19 24.67 -11.14
N ALA A 697 -42.91 25.86 -11.66
CA ALA A 697 -41.53 26.36 -11.70
C ALA A 697 -40.94 26.49 -10.29
N LEU A 698 -39.61 26.35 -10.17
CA LEU A 698 -38.92 26.69 -8.93
C LEU A 698 -39.09 28.18 -8.62
N PRO A 699 -39.56 28.55 -7.42
CA PRO A 699 -39.89 29.93 -7.12
C PRO A 699 -38.65 30.78 -6.88
N ARG A 700 -38.69 32.01 -7.39
CA ARG A 700 -37.72 33.08 -7.10
C ARG A 700 -38.30 34.09 -6.11
N THR A 701 -39.62 34.20 -6.07
CA THR A 701 -40.37 35.10 -5.17
C THR A 701 -41.63 34.42 -4.65
N ALA A 702 -42.25 34.98 -3.60
CA ALA A 702 -43.53 34.50 -3.10
C ALA A 702 -44.66 34.58 -4.15
N ALA A 703 -44.60 35.56 -5.06
CA ALA A 703 -45.61 35.77 -6.10
C ALA A 703 -45.66 34.61 -7.12
N ASP A 704 -44.58 33.82 -7.22
CA ASP A 704 -44.52 32.65 -8.11
C ASP A 704 -45.48 31.54 -7.67
N ALA A 705 -46.04 31.60 -6.45
CA ALA A 705 -47.12 30.72 -6.01
C ALA A 705 -48.41 30.88 -6.86
N ALA A 706 -48.52 31.95 -7.66
CA ALA A 706 -49.60 32.09 -8.65
C ALA A 706 -49.60 30.96 -9.69
N ASP A 707 -48.45 30.33 -9.96
CA ASP A 707 -48.36 29.16 -10.84
C ASP A 707 -49.06 27.94 -10.23
N VAL A 708 -48.89 27.74 -8.91
CA VAL A 708 -49.60 26.71 -8.14
C VAL A 708 -51.11 26.93 -8.23
N ARG A 709 -51.59 28.18 -8.07
CA ARG A 709 -53.02 28.51 -8.22
C ARG A 709 -53.56 28.11 -9.58
N ARG A 710 -52.92 28.58 -10.65
CA ARG A 710 -53.35 28.32 -12.03
C ARG A 710 -53.42 26.82 -12.31
N LEU A 711 -52.35 26.10 -12.00
CA LEU A 711 -52.27 24.65 -12.23
C LEU A 711 -53.24 23.85 -11.36
N ALA A 712 -53.52 24.31 -10.13
CA ALA A 712 -54.47 23.67 -9.24
C ALA A 712 -55.92 23.85 -9.72
N GLU A 713 -56.28 25.06 -10.17
CA GLU A 713 -57.60 25.35 -10.78
C GLU A 713 -57.83 24.55 -12.07
N ASP A 714 -56.78 24.39 -12.89
CA ASP A 714 -56.86 23.66 -14.17
C ASP A 714 -57.01 22.14 -13.99
N SER A 715 -56.52 21.58 -12.88
CA SER A 715 -56.35 20.11 -12.75
C SER A 715 -57.08 19.46 -11.58
N ALA A 716 -57.60 20.24 -10.62
CA ALA A 716 -58.21 19.75 -9.38
C ALA A 716 -57.39 18.62 -8.71
N PRO A 717 -56.17 18.93 -8.25
CA PRO A 717 -55.20 17.93 -7.85
C PRO A 717 -55.51 17.26 -6.52
N ALA A 718 -55.09 16.00 -6.39
CA ALA A 718 -55.13 15.27 -5.13
C ALA A 718 -54.11 15.80 -4.12
N ALA A 719 -52.94 16.24 -4.59
CA ALA A 719 -51.87 16.70 -3.72
C ALA A 719 -50.99 17.77 -4.38
N PHE A 720 -50.45 18.65 -3.53
CA PHE A 720 -49.24 19.40 -3.80
C PHE A 720 -48.13 18.86 -2.88
N ILE A 721 -47.06 18.34 -3.46
CA ILE A 721 -45.90 17.80 -2.73
C ILE A 721 -44.66 18.61 -3.06
N ALA A 722 -43.91 19.00 -2.03
CA ALA A 722 -42.67 19.72 -2.16
C ALA A 722 -41.69 19.35 -1.04
N GLU A 723 -40.40 19.27 -1.40
CA GLU A 723 -39.33 19.36 -0.40
C GLU A 723 -39.38 20.77 0.23
N SER A 724 -39.34 20.86 1.56
CA SER A 724 -39.34 22.16 2.26
C SER A 724 -38.12 23.02 1.91
N LEU A 725 -37.06 22.38 1.44
CA LEU A 725 -35.87 22.97 0.84
C LEU A 725 -35.43 22.04 -0.30
N PRO A 726 -35.77 22.34 -1.57
CA PRO A 726 -35.45 21.48 -2.71
C PRO A 726 -33.96 21.14 -2.80
N SER A 727 -33.62 19.88 -2.53
CA SER A 727 -32.23 19.42 -2.43
C SER A 727 -31.64 19.11 -3.79
N VAL A 728 -32.33 18.27 -4.58
CA VAL A 728 -31.86 17.88 -5.93
C VAL A 728 -31.81 19.06 -6.89
N ALA A 729 -32.64 20.07 -6.66
CA ALA A 729 -32.63 21.35 -7.37
C ALA A 729 -31.41 22.25 -7.04
N GLY A 730 -30.55 21.85 -6.10
CA GLY A 730 -29.36 22.62 -5.71
C GLY A 730 -29.44 23.26 -4.33
N GLN A 731 -30.14 22.63 -3.38
CA GLN A 731 -30.31 23.13 -2.01
C GLN A 731 -30.95 24.53 -1.95
N ILE A 732 -32.11 24.66 -2.60
CA ILE A 732 -32.80 25.94 -2.77
C ILE A 732 -33.60 26.30 -1.53
N VAL A 733 -33.28 27.43 -0.90
CA VAL A 733 -34.13 28.02 0.13
C VAL A 733 -35.33 28.69 -0.54
N LEU A 734 -36.53 28.25 -0.21
CA LEU A 734 -37.75 28.81 -0.79
C LEU A 734 -37.97 30.25 -0.29
N PRO A 735 -38.46 31.18 -1.14
CA PRO A 735 -38.78 32.54 -0.71
C PRO A 735 -39.81 32.56 0.43
N ILE A 736 -39.60 33.43 1.42
CA ILE A 736 -40.56 33.64 2.53
C ILE A 736 -41.94 33.96 1.94
N GLY A 737 -42.98 33.28 2.44
CA GLY A 737 -44.36 33.42 1.98
C GLY A 737 -44.73 32.57 0.75
N TYR A 738 -43.77 31.96 0.05
CA TYR A 738 -44.07 31.09 -1.09
C TYR A 738 -44.88 29.85 -0.67
N LEU A 739 -44.38 29.08 0.31
CA LEU A 739 -45.06 27.85 0.76
C LEU A 739 -46.45 28.15 1.33
N GLU A 740 -46.61 29.26 2.05
CA GLU A 740 -47.89 29.70 2.60
C GLU A 740 -48.91 29.97 1.48
N ALA A 741 -48.52 30.75 0.47
CA ALA A 741 -49.36 31.04 -0.68
C ALA A 741 -49.65 29.77 -1.49
N ALA A 742 -48.64 28.92 -1.73
CA ALA A 742 -48.79 27.67 -2.47
C ALA A 742 -49.77 26.71 -1.78
N TYR A 743 -49.65 26.52 -0.46
CA TYR A 743 -50.57 25.67 0.29
C TYR A 743 -51.98 26.24 0.33
N THR A 744 -52.12 27.56 0.44
CA THR A 744 -53.44 28.22 0.37
C THR A 744 -54.11 27.96 -0.97
N HIS A 745 -53.37 28.11 -2.08
CA HIS A 745 -53.88 27.87 -3.42
C HIS A 745 -54.20 26.40 -3.70
N ALA A 746 -53.33 25.48 -3.27
CA ALA A 746 -53.55 24.05 -3.43
C ALA A 746 -54.80 23.58 -2.65
N ARG A 747 -54.96 24.01 -1.38
CA ARG A 747 -56.12 23.68 -0.55
C ARG A 747 -57.42 24.28 -1.08
N ALA A 748 -57.38 25.48 -1.66
CA ALA A 748 -58.55 26.08 -2.30
C ALA A 748 -59.10 25.23 -3.46
N ALA A 749 -58.24 24.46 -4.12
CA ALA A 749 -58.62 23.48 -5.15
C ALA A 749 -58.91 22.06 -4.58
N GLY A 750 -58.89 21.89 -3.26
CA GLY A 750 -59.16 20.61 -2.58
C GLY A 750 -57.96 19.68 -2.43
N ALA A 751 -56.74 20.14 -2.74
CA ALA A 751 -55.54 19.32 -2.65
C ALA A 751 -55.01 19.16 -1.21
N VAL A 752 -54.37 18.03 -0.94
CA VAL A 752 -53.60 17.78 0.29
C VAL A 752 -52.16 18.33 0.12
N CYS A 753 -51.70 19.13 1.07
CA CYS A 753 -50.34 19.68 1.09
C CYS A 753 -49.37 18.74 1.82
N ILE A 754 -48.37 18.22 1.11
CA ILE A 754 -47.38 17.28 1.62
C ILE A 754 -46.01 17.97 1.71
N ALA A 755 -45.43 18.01 2.91
CA ALA A 755 -44.04 18.42 3.11
C ALA A 755 -43.12 17.19 3.10
N ASP A 756 -42.23 17.12 2.10
CA ASP A 756 -41.17 16.13 2.03
C ASP A 756 -39.96 16.59 2.84
N GLU A 757 -39.81 16.04 4.05
CA GLU A 757 -38.78 16.39 5.01
C GLU A 757 -37.61 15.39 4.99
N VAL A 758 -37.54 14.49 4.00
CA VAL A 758 -36.53 13.41 3.90
C VAL A 758 -35.09 13.95 3.79
N GLN A 759 -34.90 15.21 3.38
CA GLN A 759 -33.58 15.86 3.32
C GLN A 759 -33.30 16.77 4.53
N VAL A 760 -34.33 17.44 5.04
CA VAL A 760 -34.17 18.64 5.89
C VAL A 760 -34.86 18.57 7.25
N GLY A 761 -35.56 17.47 7.55
CA GLY A 761 -36.12 17.22 8.87
C GLY A 761 -35.07 16.96 9.94
N PHE A 762 -35.53 16.72 11.17
CA PHE A 762 -34.70 16.46 12.35
C PHE A 762 -33.66 17.56 12.63
N GLY A 763 -33.99 18.82 12.39
CA GLY A 763 -33.13 19.94 12.75
C GLY A 763 -32.01 20.28 11.76
N ARG A 764 -32.03 19.71 10.54
CA ARG A 764 -30.96 19.95 9.54
C ARG A 764 -30.73 21.43 9.23
N VAL A 765 -31.81 22.22 9.22
CA VAL A 765 -31.77 23.67 8.95
C VAL A 765 -31.34 24.52 10.14
N GLY A 766 -31.14 23.90 11.32
CA GLY A 766 -30.64 24.55 12.53
C GLY A 766 -31.72 25.30 13.31
N SER A 767 -32.34 26.32 12.72
CA SER A 767 -33.30 27.20 13.43
C SER A 767 -34.69 26.59 13.66
N ALA A 768 -34.97 25.43 13.08
CA ALA A 768 -36.25 24.75 13.14
C ALA A 768 -36.04 23.23 13.19
N PHE A 769 -36.99 22.49 13.76
CA PHE A 769 -36.90 21.01 13.78
C PHE A 769 -37.33 20.43 12.43
N TRP A 770 -38.31 21.06 11.78
CA TRP A 770 -38.77 20.70 10.43
C TRP A 770 -38.57 21.88 9.47
N GLY A 771 -38.15 21.60 8.24
CA GLY A 771 -37.86 22.62 7.23
C GLY A 771 -39.06 23.52 6.91
N PHE A 772 -40.29 22.97 6.88
CA PHE A 772 -41.49 23.74 6.57
C PHE A 772 -41.77 24.85 7.60
N GLU A 773 -41.26 24.73 8.84
CA GLU A 773 -41.44 25.74 9.89
C GLU A 773 -40.73 27.05 9.55
N LEU A 774 -39.70 27.03 8.69
CA LEU A 774 -39.04 28.24 8.19
C LEU A 774 -40.00 29.14 7.38
N GLY A 775 -41.00 28.52 6.74
CA GLY A 775 -42.06 29.22 6.03
C GLY A 775 -43.26 29.59 6.90
N GLY A 776 -43.27 29.20 8.18
CA GLY A 776 -44.39 29.42 9.10
C GLY A 776 -45.66 28.65 8.75
N VAL A 777 -45.55 27.56 7.98
CA VAL A 777 -46.71 26.77 7.50
C VAL A 777 -46.88 25.47 8.26
N VAL A 778 -48.11 24.92 8.25
CA VAL A 778 -48.40 23.56 8.70
C VAL A 778 -48.93 22.74 7.52
N PRO A 779 -48.23 21.68 7.07
CA PRO A 779 -48.72 20.79 6.02
C PRO A 779 -49.81 19.85 6.53
N ASP A 780 -50.49 19.16 5.62
CA ASP A 780 -51.49 18.14 5.96
C ASP A 780 -50.83 16.76 6.21
N ILE A 781 -49.72 16.48 5.52
CA ILE A 781 -48.90 15.28 5.71
C ILE A 781 -47.41 15.69 5.71
N VAL A 782 -46.63 15.10 6.62
CA VAL A 782 -45.16 15.20 6.63
C VAL A 782 -44.58 13.82 6.33
N THR A 783 -43.67 13.74 5.36
CA THR A 783 -42.98 12.48 5.03
C THR A 783 -41.53 12.53 5.46
N LEU A 784 -41.07 11.41 6.03
CA LEU A 784 -39.76 11.28 6.68
C LEU A 784 -39.00 10.08 6.11
N GLY A 785 -37.67 10.11 6.22
CA GLY A 785 -36.77 9.04 5.82
C GLY A 785 -35.32 9.47 6.02
N LYS A 786 -34.39 8.72 5.41
CA LYS A 786 -32.94 8.76 5.66
C LYS A 786 -32.54 8.48 7.11
#